data_AF-A0A1R4JPJ1-F1
#
_entry.id   AF-A0A1R4JPJ1-F1
#
_cell.length_a   1.000
_cell.length_b   1.000
_cell.length_c   1.000
_cell.angle_alpha   90.00
_cell.angle_beta   90.00
_cell.angle_gamma   90.00
#
_symmetry.space_group_name_H-M   'P 1'
#
loop_
_entity.id
_entity.type
_entity.pdbx_description
1 polymer ?
#
loop_
_entity_poly.entity_id
_entity_poly.type
_entity_poly.pdbx_seq_one_letter_code
_entity_poly.pdbx_strand_id
1 'polypeptide(L)'
;MQTMQDDTRSELITRLVQDYGLKFSSDRQFLRYGRCPSCGKKELFTGADAPWTIQCGRANKCNYQASTRDIYPDIFANWTKKNPPTPSNPNATADAYLQSGRGFDVVKWQRSYSQEVYKDYQSGFTCPTVRFNLTSNGQTIGYWERLIEPAQGIAKAKVQTGFKFKGHAWLPPKLHLIQGVWSYVKELWIVEGIFDAMALTENGLHAISNITAGNFPAHTLAQIKARMDELGKPQPKLIIALDSDTAGRKATDRLVAQARQNGWDVAAAQSSEYGDGADWNDLHKAGKLTKTDLERYRFYGDLLIADTAKDKALLTYNQWGSTSFYMFFNHCTYWVKVDTESFDKAKQQDADSEPTEDLFNTEEELKEALQLWHDDLMQSCMTVTQIMNCQPQALYYQSNLVTDESWYFFRIRTPQGDTKNTFTGSQLSAAGEFKKRLLSVAPGVIYQGNSKQLDIMLGRMINGIKTVETIDFIGYSKDHQTYIFNDTAIRHGQTYALNKDDYFDLPNNKSLKTLAASPSINIGSRPSQPVNWIADIISGWGVQGVISLVGFMGSLFAQQIRDRQKSFPFLEIVGEPGTGKSTLLSFFWRLIGRESYEGIDPNKTTKAGRMRSLSQTSNMPSVLIESDRDGAGTGRNSQFNWDELKNLYDGGTIGTRGVKSAGNEVYEPPFRGTIVISQNLPVVASKAVLSRICHLFFTVERQTRDSEAAARRIEALQSEDVSHFLVDVLKMEVKFLQTFFDTKMAHENWLKDSGVKAFRVAHCHAQLLALFDAMKLLLPDLVRLDGAFKQAIFEMATERDQTLNTEHPLNIQFFDVLERLNAAPNAIEGAAHHIRRLHINHSKNPNLLAISMPEIYQLANEYRYDLPPQSDMHHALRQSRQFKFVAANKTVASQITGRSIRCWVFEIPKNLSFT
;
A
#
# COMPACT_ATOMS: atom_id res chain seq x y z
N MET A 1 18.82 -33.09 5.20
CA MET A 1 19.12 -31.98 4.25
C MET A 1 18.70 -32.44 2.88
N GLN A 2 17.75 -31.76 2.23
CA GLN A 2 17.32 -32.11 0.86
C GLN A 2 18.43 -31.75 -0.15
N THR A 3 18.94 -32.75 -0.86
CA THR A 3 19.84 -32.59 -2.01
C THR A 3 19.07 -32.02 -3.20
N MET A 4 19.55 -30.93 -3.79
CA MET A 4 18.98 -30.34 -5.02
C MET A 4 19.43 -31.16 -6.23
N GLN A 5 18.52 -31.49 -7.16
CA GLN A 5 18.86 -32.22 -8.40
C GLN A 5 19.93 -31.47 -9.23
N ASP A 6 20.91 -32.20 -9.76
CA ASP A 6 22.11 -31.67 -10.42
C ASP A 6 21.79 -30.73 -11.61
N ASP A 7 20.78 -31.04 -12.41
CA ASP A 7 20.40 -30.22 -13.57
C ASP A 7 19.77 -28.88 -13.15
N THR A 8 18.89 -28.92 -12.14
CA THR A 8 18.28 -27.71 -11.58
C THR A 8 19.32 -26.85 -10.89
N ARG A 9 20.26 -27.47 -10.16
CA ARG A 9 21.40 -26.78 -9.55
C ARG A 9 22.26 -26.09 -10.61
N SER A 10 22.58 -26.78 -11.70
CA SER A 10 23.45 -26.27 -12.76
C SER A 10 22.83 -25.09 -13.52
N GLU A 11 21.54 -25.17 -13.87
CA GLU A 11 20.79 -24.08 -14.51
C GLU A 11 20.68 -22.87 -13.57
N LEU A 12 20.38 -23.12 -12.29
CA LEU A 12 20.24 -22.09 -11.27
C LEU A 12 21.57 -21.37 -10.98
N ILE A 13 22.68 -22.12 -10.83
CA ILE A 13 24.02 -21.53 -10.68
C ILE A 13 24.36 -20.67 -11.89
N THR A 14 24.07 -21.13 -13.11
CA THR A 14 24.36 -20.39 -14.34
C THR A 14 23.63 -19.04 -14.35
N ARG A 15 22.33 -19.01 -14.03
CA ARG A 15 21.56 -17.77 -13.94
C ARG A 15 22.02 -16.87 -12.80
N LEU A 16 22.29 -17.44 -11.63
CA LEU A 16 22.78 -16.69 -10.47
C LEU A 16 24.12 -15.99 -10.77
N VAL A 17 25.02 -16.66 -11.50
CA VAL A 17 26.28 -16.08 -11.97
C VAL A 17 26.02 -14.98 -13.01
N GLN A 18 25.10 -15.17 -13.95
CA GLN A 18 24.79 -14.21 -15.00
C GLN A 18 24.10 -12.94 -14.49
N ASP A 19 23.02 -13.10 -13.72
CA ASP A 19 22.15 -11.98 -13.32
C ASP A 19 22.75 -11.17 -12.17
N TYR A 20 23.45 -11.86 -11.26
CA TYR A 20 24.02 -11.22 -10.07
C TYR A 20 25.55 -11.14 -10.10
N GLY A 21 26.25 -11.72 -11.08
CA GLY A 21 27.72 -11.67 -11.15
C GLY A 21 28.42 -12.44 -10.03
N LEU A 22 27.77 -13.47 -9.49
CA LEU A 22 28.31 -14.33 -8.43
C LEU A 22 29.53 -15.14 -8.91
N LYS A 23 30.46 -15.45 -7.99
CA LYS A 23 31.66 -16.26 -8.25
C LYS A 23 31.84 -17.33 -7.19
N PHE A 24 32.36 -18.49 -7.57
CA PHE A 24 32.71 -19.52 -6.59
C PHE A 24 33.75 -19.03 -5.58
N SER A 25 33.55 -19.36 -4.31
CA SER A 25 34.57 -19.22 -3.27
C SER A 25 35.73 -20.18 -3.50
N SER A 26 36.87 -19.94 -2.85
CA SER A 26 38.08 -20.76 -2.97
C SER A 26 37.85 -22.22 -2.58
N ASP A 27 36.97 -22.47 -1.62
CA ASP A 27 36.53 -23.81 -1.16
C ASP A 27 35.38 -24.41 -1.98
N ARG A 28 34.86 -23.68 -2.98
CA ARG A 28 33.70 -24.02 -3.82
C ARG A 28 32.39 -24.32 -3.07
N GLN A 29 32.32 -24.08 -1.76
CA GLN A 29 31.11 -24.31 -0.98
C GLN A 29 30.06 -23.21 -1.17
N PHE A 30 30.47 -22.03 -1.65
CA PHE A 30 29.59 -20.87 -1.81
C PHE A 30 29.80 -20.19 -3.17
N LEU A 31 28.75 -19.54 -3.64
CA LEU A 31 28.82 -18.46 -4.62
C LEU A 31 28.80 -17.13 -3.86
N ARG A 32 29.75 -16.22 -4.11
CA ARG A 32 29.96 -14.96 -3.40
C ARG A 32 30.23 -13.79 -4.35
N TYR A 33 30.32 -12.58 -3.78
CA TYR A 33 30.65 -11.32 -4.47
C TYR A 33 29.65 -10.85 -5.54
N GLY A 34 28.42 -11.38 -5.51
CA GLY A 34 27.37 -10.95 -6.43
C GLY A 34 26.84 -9.56 -6.07
N ARG A 35 26.30 -8.84 -7.05
CA ARG A 35 25.71 -7.52 -6.87
C ARG A 35 24.30 -7.65 -6.29
N CYS A 36 24.13 -7.21 -5.05
CA CYS A 36 22.85 -7.23 -4.36
C CYS A 36 21.81 -6.35 -5.09
N PRO A 37 20.61 -6.86 -5.43
CA PRO A 37 19.58 -6.06 -6.11
C PRO A 37 19.02 -4.95 -5.21
N SER A 38 18.98 -5.16 -3.90
CA SER A 38 18.48 -4.15 -2.96
C SER A 38 19.46 -3.00 -2.68
N CYS A 39 20.77 -3.24 -2.56
CA CYS A 39 21.72 -2.18 -2.18
C CYS A 39 22.82 -1.90 -3.22
N GLY A 40 22.86 -2.65 -4.32
CA GLY A 40 23.81 -2.48 -5.42
C GLY A 40 25.27 -2.83 -5.11
N LYS A 41 25.61 -3.30 -3.90
CA LYS A 41 26.97 -3.70 -3.47
C LYS A 41 27.28 -5.17 -3.77
N LYS A 42 28.56 -5.48 -4.00
CA LYS A 42 29.07 -6.82 -4.37
C LYS A 42 29.25 -7.76 -3.16
N GLU A 43 28.20 -7.93 -2.38
CA GLU A 43 28.21 -8.69 -1.10
C GLU A 43 27.17 -9.81 -1.09
N LEU A 44 26.58 -10.13 -2.24
CA LEU A 44 25.57 -11.17 -2.37
C LEU A 44 26.25 -12.55 -2.38
N PHE A 45 25.65 -13.53 -1.70
CA PHE A 45 26.14 -14.90 -1.62
C PHE A 45 25.01 -15.94 -1.52
N THR A 46 25.34 -17.20 -1.82
CA THR A 46 24.47 -18.39 -1.64
C THR A 46 25.34 -19.65 -1.54
N GLY A 47 24.80 -20.74 -1.00
CA GLY A 47 25.50 -22.04 -0.95
C GLY A 47 25.56 -22.71 -2.32
N ALA A 48 26.67 -23.32 -2.68
CA ALA A 48 26.88 -23.91 -4.01
C ALA A 48 26.13 -25.24 -4.20
N ASP A 49 26.06 -26.09 -3.18
CA ASP A 49 25.46 -27.43 -3.29
C ASP A 49 23.93 -27.40 -3.32
N ALA A 50 23.33 -26.44 -2.63
CA ALA A 50 21.88 -26.28 -2.56
C ALA A 50 21.50 -24.78 -2.45
N PRO A 51 21.59 -24.00 -3.55
CA PRO A 51 21.31 -22.56 -3.57
C PRO A 51 19.81 -22.25 -3.47
N TRP A 52 19.14 -22.67 -2.40
CA TRP A 52 17.71 -22.38 -2.16
C TRP A 52 17.44 -20.92 -1.83
N THR A 53 18.46 -20.19 -1.39
CA THR A 53 18.31 -18.83 -0.90
C THR A 53 19.54 -18.01 -1.24
N ILE A 54 19.34 -16.80 -1.73
CA ILE A 54 20.39 -15.81 -1.94
C ILE A 54 20.32 -14.73 -0.86
N GLN A 55 21.48 -14.35 -0.31
CA GLN A 55 21.58 -13.47 0.84
C GLN A 55 22.66 -12.40 0.64
N CYS A 56 22.42 -11.20 1.15
CA CYS A 56 23.42 -10.14 1.20
C CYS A 56 24.20 -10.22 2.51
N GLY A 57 25.53 -10.34 2.44
CA GLY A 57 26.43 -10.42 3.59
C GLY A 57 26.44 -9.17 4.49
N ARG A 58 25.80 -8.08 4.07
CA ARG A 58 25.61 -6.87 4.87
C ARG A 58 24.35 -6.99 5.76
N ALA A 59 24.34 -7.96 6.66
CA ALA A 59 23.20 -8.25 7.55
C ALA A 59 22.70 -6.98 8.28
N ASN A 60 23.60 -6.17 8.83
CA ASN A 60 23.21 -4.96 9.58
C ASN A 60 22.79 -3.74 8.72
N LYS A 61 22.96 -3.78 7.40
CA LYS A 61 22.73 -2.61 6.52
C LYS A 61 21.75 -2.85 5.37
N CYS A 62 21.66 -4.08 4.88
CA CYS A 62 20.79 -4.42 3.74
C CYS A 62 19.87 -5.58 4.08
N ASN A 63 20.41 -6.62 4.74
CA ASN A 63 19.70 -7.85 5.10
C ASN A 63 18.85 -8.47 3.98
N TYR A 64 19.22 -8.24 2.72
CA TYR A 64 18.45 -8.76 1.59
C TYR A 64 18.57 -10.28 1.57
N GLN A 65 17.43 -10.96 1.59
CA GLN A 65 17.31 -12.41 1.49
C GLN A 65 16.15 -12.71 0.55
N ALA A 66 16.35 -13.62 -0.39
CA ALA A 66 15.30 -14.06 -1.28
C ALA A 66 15.42 -15.56 -1.55
N SER A 67 14.28 -16.24 -1.63
CA SER A 67 14.19 -17.62 -2.09
C SER A 67 14.51 -17.65 -3.58
N THR A 68 15.40 -18.54 -4.01
CA THR A 68 15.69 -18.68 -5.44
C THR A 68 14.49 -19.21 -6.23
N ARG A 69 13.54 -19.89 -5.57
CA ARG A 69 12.25 -20.27 -6.16
C ARG A 69 11.39 -19.09 -6.56
N ASP A 70 11.45 -18.01 -5.79
CA ASP A 70 10.67 -16.80 -6.06
C ASP A 70 11.34 -15.92 -7.12
N ILE A 71 12.68 -15.96 -7.19
CA ILE A 71 13.48 -15.21 -8.16
C ILE A 71 13.41 -15.85 -9.54
N TYR A 72 13.46 -17.18 -9.61
CA TYR A 72 13.46 -17.95 -10.85
C TYR A 72 12.34 -18.98 -10.87
N PRO A 73 11.07 -18.56 -10.76
CA PRO A 73 9.96 -19.51 -10.71
C PRO A 73 9.96 -20.42 -11.94
N ASP A 74 10.44 -19.95 -13.10
CA ASP A 74 10.57 -20.72 -14.34
C ASP A 74 11.61 -21.86 -14.29
N ILE A 75 12.68 -21.73 -13.51
CA ILE A 75 13.63 -22.84 -13.29
C ILE A 75 12.96 -23.97 -12.49
N PHE A 76 12.04 -23.61 -11.60
CA PHE A 76 11.33 -24.54 -10.72
C PHE A 76 9.91 -24.93 -11.21
N ALA A 77 9.37 -24.23 -12.21
CA ALA A 77 8.04 -24.40 -12.78
C ALA A 77 8.10 -24.86 -14.24
N ASN A 78 9.05 -25.76 -14.54
CA ASN A 78 9.18 -26.40 -15.84
C ASN A 78 9.22 -27.94 -15.70
N TRP A 79 8.37 -28.51 -14.84
CA TRP A 79 8.16 -29.95 -14.72
C TRP A 79 7.85 -30.57 -16.08
N THR A 80 6.96 -29.93 -16.84
CA THR A 80 6.50 -30.38 -18.16
C THR A 80 7.65 -30.45 -19.17
N LYS A 81 8.51 -29.42 -19.19
CA LYS A 81 9.64 -29.34 -20.12
C LYS A 81 10.80 -30.25 -19.71
N LYS A 82 11.06 -30.38 -18.40
CA LYS A 82 12.18 -31.16 -17.86
C LYS A 82 11.89 -32.66 -17.86
N ASN A 83 10.63 -33.05 -17.68
CA ASN A 83 10.22 -34.45 -17.54
C ASN A 83 9.04 -34.77 -18.46
N PRO A 84 9.21 -34.70 -19.80
CA PRO A 84 8.13 -35.01 -20.73
C PRO A 84 7.76 -36.50 -20.65
N PRO A 85 6.47 -36.86 -20.82
CA PRO A 85 6.05 -38.26 -20.89
C PRO A 85 6.79 -39.03 -21.98
N THR A 86 7.15 -40.28 -21.67
CA THR A 86 7.79 -41.19 -22.63
C THR A 86 6.96 -42.46 -22.77
N PRO A 87 7.10 -43.24 -23.86
CA PRO A 87 6.43 -44.53 -23.96
C PRO A 87 6.76 -45.50 -22.81
N SER A 88 7.98 -45.42 -22.26
CA SER A 88 8.42 -46.21 -21.10
C SER A 88 7.94 -45.68 -19.75
N ASN A 89 7.74 -44.37 -19.63
CA ASN A 89 7.13 -43.74 -18.46
C ASN A 89 6.10 -42.68 -18.90
N PRO A 90 4.83 -43.06 -19.08
CA PRO A 90 3.78 -42.13 -19.48
C PRO A 90 3.44 -41.10 -18.39
N ASN A 91 3.85 -41.35 -17.14
CA ASN A 91 3.60 -40.48 -15.99
C ASN A 91 4.80 -39.59 -15.62
N ALA A 92 5.82 -39.46 -16.47
CA ALA A 92 7.10 -38.82 -16.11
C ALA A 92 6.96 -37.41 -15.51
N THR A 93 6.05 -36.58 -15.99
CA THR A 93 5.82 -35.23 -15.44
C THR A 93 5.10 -35.30 -14.10
N ALA A 94 4.08 -36.15 -13.98
CA ALA A 94 3.33 -36.37 -12.75
C ALA A 94 4.24 -36.94 -11.64
N ASP A 95 5.11 -37.90 -11.99
CA ASP A 95 6.08 -38.49 -11.08
C ASP A 95 7.04 -37.43 -10.54
N ALA A 96 7.63 -36.61 -11.43
CA ALA A 96 8.53 -35.54 -11.04
C ALA A 96 7.84 -34.50 -10.14
N TYR A 97 6.59 -34.15 -10.46
CA TYR A 97 5.79 -33.23 -9.66
C TYR A 97 5.49 -33.79 -8.26
N LEU A 98 5.11 -35.06 -8.15
CA LEU A 98 4.82 -35.70 -6.85
C LEU A 98 6.09 -35.90 -6.02
N GLN A 99 7.18 -36.35 -6.64
CA GLN A 99 8.44 -36.61 -5.95
C GLN A 99 9.11 -35.32 -5.48
N SER A 100 9.41 -34.42 -6.41
CA SER A 100 10.23 -33.23 -6.12
C SER A 100 9.39 -32.02 -5.72
N GLY A 101 8.13 -31.93 -6.17
CA GLY A 101 7.22 -30.85 -5.80
C GLY A 101 6.43 -31.12 -4.51
N ARG A 102 6.04 -32.37 -4.26
CA ARG A 102 5.20 -32.77 -3.12
C ARG A 102 5.88 -33.64 -2.07
N GLY A 103 7.07 -34.18 -2.36
CA GLY A 103 7.88 -34.96 -1.42
C GLY A 103 7.50 -36.44 -1.32
N PHE A 104 6.68 -36.97 -2.23
CA PHE A 104 6.19 -38.35 -2.15
C PHE A 104 7.14 -39.37 -2.78
N ASP A 105 7.10 -40.59 -2.26
CA ASP A 105 7.77 -41.73 -2.89
C ASP A 105 6.86 -42.32 -3.98
N VAL A 106 7.11 -41.93 -5.24
CA VAL A 106 6.34 -42.37 -6.40
C VAL A 106 6.30 -43.89 -6.55
N VAL A 107 7.29 -44.63 -6.04
CA VAL A 107 7.31 -46.10 -6.08
C VAL A 107 6.17 -46.67 -5.24
N LYS A 108 5.89 -46.08 -4.06
CA LYS A 108 4.80 -46.52 -3.18
C LYS A 108 3.41 -46.24 -3.75
N TRP A 109 3.32 -45.29 -4.67
CA TRP A 109 2.06 -44.80 -5.27
C TRP A 109 1.88 -45.21 -6.73
N GLN A 110 2.73 -46.09 -7.25
CA GLN A 110 2.58 -46.62 -8.60
C GLN A 110 1.15 -47.14 -8.83
N ARG A 111 0.58 -46.82 -9.99
CA ARG A 111 -0.79 -47.17 -10.39
C ARG A 111 -1.91 -46.52 -9.55
N SER A 112 -1.58 -45.58 -8.66
CA SER A 112 -2.58 -44.81 -7.88
C SER A 112 -3.06 -43.55 -8.59
N TYR A 113 -2.34 -43.11 -9.63
CA TYR A 113 -2.64 -41.94 -10.44
C TYR A 113 -2.27 -42.16 -11.91
N SER A 114 -2.82 -41.32 -12.78
CA SER A 114 -2.38 -41.17 -14.18
C SER A 114 -1.97 -39.74 -14.48
N GLN A 115 -1.09 -39.56 -15.46
CA GLN A 115 -0.82 -38.27 -16.06
C GLN A 115 -1.76 -38.03 -17.24
N GLU A 116 -2.43 -36.88 -17.25
CA GLU A 116 -3.43 -36.53 -18.26
C GLU A 116 -3.20 -35.10 -18.76
N VAL A 117 -4.00 -34.65 -19.73
CA VAL A 117 -3.94 -33.27 -20.24
C VAL A 117 -5.27 -32.57 -19.96
N TYR A 118 -5.19 -31.46 -19.23
CA TYR A 118 -6.31 -30.54 -19.09
C TYR A 118 -6.34 -29.58 -20.27
N LYS A 119 -7.55 -29.29 -20.77
CA LYS A 119 -7.81 -28.28 -21.79
C LYS A 119 -8.89 -27.32 -21.30
N ASP A 120 -8.58 -26.03 -21.27
CA ASP A 120 -9.58 -25.00 -21.08
C ASP A 120 -10.26 -24.68 -22.42
N TYR A 121 -11.59 -24.78 -22.44
CA TYR A 121 -12.38 -24.58 -23.66
C TYR A 121 -12.58 -23.11 -24.01
N GLN A 122 -12.40 -22.18 -23.06
CA GLN A 122 -12.53 -20.75 -23.32
C GLN A 122 -11.27 -20.15 -23.93
N SER A 123 -10.10 -20.41 -23.30
CA SER A 123 -8.82 -19.87 -23.76
C SER A 123 -8.07 -20.79 -24.73
N GLY A 124 -8.44 -22.07 -24.81
CA GLY A 124 -7.68 -23.09 -25.55
C GLY A 124 -6.40 -23.54 -24.84
N PHE A 125 -6.11 -23.01 -23.64
CA PHE A 125 -4.93 -23.37 -22.86
C PHE A 125 -4.90 -24.85 -22.49
N THR A 126 -3.72 -25.46 -22.48
CA THR A 126 -3.53 -26.85 -22.04
C THR A 126 -2.39 -26.98 -21.05
N CYS A 127 -2.50 -27.92 -20.12
CA CYS A 127 -1.43 -28.24 -19.18
C CYS A 127 -1.54 -29.71 -18.71
N PRO A 128 -0.44 -30.35 -18.29
CA PRO A 128 -0.50 -31.69 -17.71
C PRO A 128 -1.25 -31.71 -16.37
N THR A 129 -1.82 -32.86 -16.03
CA THR A 129 -2.45 -33.07 -14.72
C THR A 129 -1.99 -34.38 -14.08
N VAL A 130 -2.07 -34.44 -12.75
CA VAL A 130 -2.04 -35.69 -11.99
C VAL A 130 -3.48 -36.04 -11.63
N ARG A 131 -4.00 -37.16 -12.15
CA ARG A 131 -5.39 -37.59 -11.98
C ARG A 131 -5.48 -38.78 -11.01
N PHE A 132 -6.43 -38.69 -10.08
CA PHE A 132 -6.76 -39.71 -9.10
C PHE A 132 -8.22 -40.13 -9.28
N ASN A 133 -8.45 -41.42 -9.47
CA ASN A 133 -9.78 -41.97 -9.63
C ASN A 133 -10.48 -42.11 -8.28
N LEU A 134 -11.74 -41.69 -8.21
CA LEU A 134 -12.63 -41.99 -7.09
C LEU A 134 -13.39 -43.26 -7.41
N THR A 135 -13.40 -44.20 -6.47
CA THR A 135 -14.03 -45.51 -6.62
C THR A 135 -15.18 -45.69 -5.65
N SER A 136 -16.23 -46.39 -6.09
CA SER A 136 -17.34 -46.86 -5.26
C SER A 136 -17.67 -48.29 -5.66
N ASN A 137 -17.78 -49.20 -4.69
CA ASN A 137 -17.99 -50.65 -4.95
C ASN A 137 -16.98 -51.25 -5.96
N GLY A 138 -15.71 -50.81 -5.91
CA GLY A 138 -14.66 -51.28 -6.81
C GLY A 138 -14.70 -50.73 -8.24
N GLN A 139 -15.66 -49.86 -8.58
CA GLN A 139 -15.75 -49.20 -9.89
C GLN A 139 -15.37 -47.72 -9.80
N THR A 140 -14.70 -47.21 -10.83
CA THR A 140 -14.40 -45.77 -10.93
C THR A 140 -15.69 -45.00 -11.24
N ILE A 141 -16.07 -44.08 -10.37
CA ILE A 141 -17.28 -43.25 -10.51
C ILE A 141 -16.97 -41.83 -11.02
N GLY A 142 -15.72 -41.41 -10.92
CA GLY A 142 -15.22 -40.15 -11.42
C GLY A 142 -13.78 -39.94 -11.02
N TYR A 143 -13.25 -38.73 -11.22
CA TYR A 143 -11.87 -38.41 -10.86
C TYR A 143 -11.71 -37.00 -10.31
N TRP A 144 -10.64 -36.83 -9.55
CA TRP A 144 -10.08 -35.55 -9.16
C TRP A 144 -8.72 -35.40 -9.83
N GLU A 145 -8.38 -34.21 -10.29
CA GLU A 145 -7.07 -33.94 -10.91
C GLU A 145 -6.44 -32.65 -10.41
N ARG A 146 -5.12 -32.68 -10.24
CA ARG A 146 -4.28 -31.53 -9.95
C ARG A 146 -3.61 -31.06 -11.22
N LEU A 147 -3.80 -29.80 -11.59
CA LEU A 147 -3.12 -29.19 -12.73
C LEU A 147 -1.67 -28.87 -12.37
N ILE A 148 -0.75 -29.25 -13.26
CA ILE A 148 0.67 -28.92 -13.19
C ILE A 148 0.86 -27.68 -14.07
N GLU A 149 1.37 -26.60 -13.49
CA GLU A 149 1.63 -25.34 -14.21
C GLU A 149 0.37 -24.71 -14.87
N PRO A 150 -0.74 -24.51 -14.14
CA PRO A 150 -1.92 -23.86 -14.70
C PRO A 150 -1.67 -22.37 -14.99
N ALA A 151 -2.32 -21.83 -16.03
CA ALA A 151 -2.30 -20.40 -16.31
C ALA A 151 -2.94 -19.58 -15.17
N GLN A 152 -2.56 -18.30 -15.07
CA GLN A 152 -3.10 -17.38 -14.07
C GLN A 152 -4.64 -17.29 -14.22
N GLY A 153 -5.36 -17.42 -13.11
CA GLY A 153 -6.83 -17.43 -13.09
C GLY A 153 -7.48 -18.82 -13.22
N ILE A 154 -6.72 -19.87 -13.57
CA ILE A 154 -7.23 -21.25 -13.61
C ILE A 154 -7.03 -21.92 -12.25
N ALA A 155 -8.12 -22.50 -11.71
CA ALA A 155 -8.06 -23.23 -10.45
C ALA A 155 -7.12 -24.45 -10.53
N LYS A 156 -6.26 -24.61 -9.51
CA LYS A 156 -5.19 -25.62 -9.50
C LYS A 156 -5.67 -27.07 -9.36
N ALA A 157 -6.90 -27.28 -8.90
CA ALA A 157 -7.51 -28.60 -8.72
C ALA A 157 -8.91 -28.60 -9.32
N LYS A 158 -9.30 -29.74 -9.91
CA LYS A 158 -10.58 -29.94 -10.56
C LYS A 158 -11.16 -31.31 -10.21
N VAL A 159 -12.47 -31.38 -10.12
CA VAL A 159 -13.21 -32.65 -10.21
C VAL A 159 -13.77 -32.78 -11.62
N GLN A 160 -13.96 -34.01 -12.09
CA GLN A 160 -14.54 -34.28 -13.40
C GLN A 160 -15.85 -33.50 -13.60
N THR A 161 -15.98 -32.82 -14.74
CA THR A 161 -17.20 -32.07 -15.09
C THR A 161 -18.41 -33.01 -15.11
N GLY A 162 -19.48 -32.62 -14.40
CA GLY A 162 -20.70 -33.41 -14.27
C GLY A 162 -20.67 -34.50 -13.19
N PHE A 163 -19.51 -34.79 -12.59
CA PHE A 163 -19.40 -35.77 -11.51
C PHE A 163 -19.87 -35.18 -10.17
N LYS A 164 -20.80 -35.87 -9.50
CA LYS A 164 -21.30 -35.51 -8.17
C LYS A 164 -20.55 -36.29 -7.09
N PHE A 165 -19.45 -35.73 -6.62
CA PHE A 165 -18.60 -36.37 -5.60
C PHE A 165 -19.18 -36.34 -4.17
N LYS A 166 -20.28 -35.61 -3.93
CA LYS A 166 -20.88 -35.46 -2.59
C LYS A 166 -21.19 -36.84 -2.00
N GLY A 167 -20.76 -37.08 -0.76
CA GLY A 167 -20.95 -38.35 -0.07
C GLY A 167 -19.87 -39.40 -0.36
N HIS A 168 -18.96 -39.15 -1.30
CA HIS A 168 -17.83 -40.03 -1.61
C HIS A 168 -16.50 -39.43 -1.13
N ALA A 169 -15.55 -40.30 -0.81
CA ALA A 169 -14.16 -39.95 -0.55
C ALA A 169 -13.23 -40.65 -1.55
N TRP A 170 -12.02 -40.12 -1.71
CA TRP A 170 -10.93 -40.83 -2.35
C TRP A 170 -10.28 -41.78 -1.35
N LEU A 171 -10.18 -43.06 -1.73
CA LEU A 171 -9.43 -44.07 -0.99
C LEU A 171 -8.11 -44.33 -1.73
N PRO A 172 -6.96 -44.33 -1.02
CA PRO A 172 -5.73 -44.89 -1.54
C PRO A 172 -5.95 -46.32 -2.07
N PRO A 173 -5.27 -46.75 -3.14
CA PRO A 173 -5.38 -48.13 -3.63
C PRO A 173 -5.12 -49.20 -2.57
N LYS A 174 -4.21 -48.92 -1.64
CA LYS A 174 -3.91 -49.78 -0.48
C LYS A 174 -5.07 -49.92 0.50
N LEU A 175 -6.04 -49.01 0.48
CA LEU A 175 -7.25 -49.02 1.29
C LEU A 175 -8.50 -49.37 0.46
N HIS A 176 -8.35 -49.86 -0.77
CA HIS A 176 -9.52 -50.36 -1.52
C HIS A 176 -10.25 -51.44 -0.72
N LEU A 177 -11.58 -51.37 -0.69
CA LEU A 177 -12.44 -52.21 0.16
C LEU A 177 -12.25 -53.72 -0.06
N ILE A 178 -11.82 -54.11 -1.27
CA ILE A 178 -11.58 -55.50 -1.67
C ILE A 178 -10.28 -56.05 -1.05
N GLN A 179 -9.39 -55.19 -0.52
CA GLN A 179 -8.13 -55.61 0.06
C GLN A 179 -8.26 -56.12 1.50
N GLY A 180 -7.32 -56.96 1.92
CA GLY A 180 -7.28 -57.56 3.27
C GLY A 180 -6.78 -56.64 4.38
N VAL A 181 -6.40 -55.39 4.07
CA VAL A 181 -5.84 -54.44 5.06
C VAL A 181 -6.86 -54.06 6.14
N TRP A 182 -8.16 -54.05 5.79
CA TRP A 182 -9.25 -53.57 6.66
C TRP A 182 -9.36 -54.35 7.98
N SER A 183 -8.88 -55.60 8.02
CA SER A 183 -8.78 -56.38 9.25
C SER A 183 -7.85 -55.79 10.32
N TYR A 184 -6.97 -54.85 9.94
CA TYR A 184 -5.97 -54.22 10.80
C TYR A 184 -6.18 -52.71 10.99
N VAL A 185 -7.19 -52.13 10.34
CA VAL A 185 -7.47 -50.69 10.42
C VAL A 185 -8.20 -50.41 11.73
N LYS A 186 -7.46 -49.91 12.74
CA LYS A 186 -8.03 -49.46 14.02
C LYS A 186 -8.58 -48.03 13.96
N GLU A 187 -7.92 -47.18 13.19
CA GLU A 187 -8.27 -45.78 13.03
C GLU A 187 -8.26 -45.39 11.55
N LEU A 188 -9.17 -44.51 11.17
CA LEU A 188 -9.30 -43.97 9.83
C LEU A 188 -9.26 -42.45 9.86
N TRP A 189 -8.20 -41.87 9.32
CA TRP A 189 -8.00 -40.44 9.21
C TRP A 189 -8.72 -39.87 7.99
N ILE A 190 -9.46 -38.80 8.17
CA ILE A 190 -10.25 -38.16 7.13
C ILE A 190 -9.75 -36.73 6.96
N VAL A 191 -9.11 -36.46 5.83
CA VAL A 191 -8.50 -35.16 5.52
C VAL A 191 -9.20 -34.48 4.34
N GLU A 192 -8.85 -33.22 4.08
CA GLU A 192 -9.42 -32.44 3.00
C GLU A 192 -8.88 -32.84 1.63
N GLY A 193 -7.55 -32.85 1.46
CA GLY A 193 -6.89 -33.09 0.18
C GLY A 193 -6.35 -34.51 -0.01
N ILE A 194 -6.26 -34.95 -1.28
CA ILE A 194 -5.65 -36.24 -1.64
C ILE A 194 -4.17 -36.28 -1.25
N PHE A 195 -3.43 -35.18 -1.42
CA PHE A 195 -2.02 -35.12 -1.01
C PHE A 195 -1.84 -35.21 0.50
N ASP A 196 -2.76 -34.69 1.30
CA ASP A 196 -2.72 -34.85 2.75
C ASP A 196 -2.96 -36.31 3.15
N ALA A 197 -3.87 -37.00 2.46
CA ALA A 197 -4.13 -38.41 2.71
C ALA A 197 -2.91 -39.26 2.34
N MET A 198 -2.24 -38.93 1.23
CA MET A 198 -0.98 -39.55 0.84
C MET A 198 0.12 -39.29 1.89
N ALA A 199 0.23 -38.06 2.39
CA ALA A 199 1.23 -37.66 3.38
C ALA A 199 1.09 -38.44 4.69
N LEU A 200 -0.12 -38.58 5.22
CA LEU A 200 -0.40 -39.39 6.40
C LEU A 200 -0.18 -40.89 6.13
N THR A 201 -0.56 -41.37 4.94
CA THR A 201 -0.36 -42.79 4.55
C THR A 201 1.11 -43.18 4.48
N GLU A 202 1.98 -42.31 3.96
CA GLU A 202 3.42 -42.55 3.96
C GLU A 202 4.06 -42.53 5.35
N ASN A 203 3.37 -41.94 6.34
CA ASN A 203 3.78 -41.93 7.75
C ASN A 203 3.04 -42.98 8.59
N GLY A 204 2.53 -44.04 7.94
CA GLY A 204 2.02 -45.23 8.62
C GLY A 204 0.58 -45.14 9.12
N LEU A 205 -0.17 -44.11 8.73
CA LEU A 205 -1.58 -43.96 9.08
C LEU A 205 -2.49 -44.45 7.94
N HIS A 206 -3.74 -44.79 8.26
CA HIS A 206 -4.74 -45.08 7.24
C HIS A 206 -5.57 -43.81 6.99
N ALA A 207 -5.40 -43.16 5.84
CA ALA A 207 -6.05 -41.88 5.56
C ALA A 207 -6.83 -41.88 4.25
N ILE A 208 -7.98 -41.19 4.24
CA ILE A 208 -8.83 -40.94 3.06
C ILE A 208 -9.06 -39.43 2.89
N SER A 209 -9.39 -39.01 1.66
CA SER A 209 -9.63 -37.60 1.35
C SER A 209 -11.10 -37.35 1.01
N ASN A 210 -11.73 -36.40 1.69
CA ASN A 210 -13.08 -35.94 1.38
C ASN A 210 -13.15 -34.98 0.19
N ILE A 211 -12.01 -34.67 -0.44
CA ILE A 211 -11.85 -33.78 -1.60
C ILE A 211 -12.01 -32.29 -1.26
N THR A 212 -12.98 -31.96 -0.39
CA THR A 212 -13.21 -30.60 0.11
C THR A 212 -13.64 -30.65 1.57
N ALA A 213 -13.31 -29.62 2.36
CA ALA A 213 -13.73 -29.50 3.76
C ALA A 213 -15.25 -29.67 3.98
N GLY A 214 -16.04 -29.26 2.98
CA GLY A 214 -17.50 -29.27 3.04
C GLY A 214 -18.15 -30.65 2.94
N ASN A 215 -17.44 -31.69 2.49
CA ASN A 215 -18.01 -32.97 2.13
C ASN A 215 -17.93 -33.98 3.30
N PHE A 216 -19.08 -34.56 3.69
CA PHE A 216 -19.12 -35.71 4.59
C PHE A 216 -19.28 -37.00 3.74
N PRO A 217 -18.36 -37.97 3.82
CA PRO A 217 -18.28 -39.10 2.89
C PRO A 217 -19.23 -40.25 3.28
N ALA A 218 -20.52 -39.95 3.46
CA ALA A 218 -21.52 -40.89 3.97
C ALA A 218 -21.60 -42.21 3.19
N HIS A 219 -21.53 -42.16 1.86
CA HIS A 219 -21.59 -43.36 1.02
C HIS A 219 -20.34 -44.22 1.18
N THR A 220 -19.16 -43.60 1.19
CA THR A 220 -17.91 -44.32 1.43
C THR A 220 -17.85 -44.92 2.83
N LEU A 221 -18.27 -44.18 3.87
CA LEU A 221 -18.31 -44.69 5.24
C LEU A 221 -19.31 -45.85 5.41
N ALA A 222 -20.46 -45.80 4.74
CA ALA A 222 -21.41 -46.91 4.74
C ALA A 222 -20.82 -48.19 4.12
N GLN A 223 -20.03 -48.04 3.04
CA GLN A 223 -19.33 -49.17 2.43
C GLN A 223 -18.23 -49.74 3.34
N ILE A 224 -17.50 -48.88 4.04
CA ILE A 224 -16.50 -49.30 5.03
C ILE A 224 -17.19 -50.07 6.16
N LYS A 225 -18.31 -49.56 6.68
CA LYS A 225 -19.09 -50.22 7.72
C LYS A 225 -19.54 -51.63 7.28
N ALA A 226 -20.15 -51.74 6.10
CA ALA A 226 -20.53 -53.03 5.52
C ALA A 226 -19.33 -54.00 5.40
N ARG A 227 -18.16 -53.49 4.99
CA ARG A 227 -16.94 -54.29 4.89
C ARG A 227 -16.44 -54.78 6.25
N MET A 228 -16.49 -53.94 7.29
CA MET A 228 -16.09 -54.35 8.63
C MET A 228 -17.05 -55.38 9.21
N ASP A 229 -18.35 -55.25 8.94
CA ASP A 229 -19.38 -56.21 9.33
C ASP A 229 -19.16 -57.56 8.63
N GLU A 230 -18.86 -57.59 7.32
CA GLU A 230 -18.48 -58.80 6.59
C GLU A 230 -17.26 -59.51 7.17
N LEU A 231 -16.29 -58.75 7.67
CA LEU A 231 -15.06 -59.27 8.28
C LEU A 231 -15.24 -59.68 9.75
N GLY A 232 -16.41 -59.41 10.35
CA GLY A 232 -16.65 -59.61 11.78
C GLY A 232 -15.71 -58.79 12.67
N LYS A 233 -15.33 -57.58 12.23
CA LYS A 233 -14.38 -56.70 12.92
C LYS A 233 -15.07 -55.42 13.41
N PRO A 234 -14.61 -54.85 14.54
CA PRO A 234 -15.14 -53.57 15.01
C PRO A 234 -14.86 -52.45 14.01
N GLN A 235 -15.75 -51.47 13.93
CA GLN A 235 -15.56 -50.30 13.08
C GLN A 235 -14.34 -49.48 13.54
N PRO A 236 -13.55 -48.89 12.63
CA PRO A 236 -12.44 -48.04 13.01
C PRO A 236 -12.91 -46.73 13.62
N LYS A 237 -12.13 -46.19 14.56
CA LYS A 237 -12.33 -44.82 15.05
C LYS A 237 -12.02 -43.81 13.96
N LEU A 238 -12.91 -42.86 13.74
CA LEU A 238 -12.72 -41.80 12.75
C LEU A 238 -11.89 -40.65 13.35
N ILE A 239 -10.85 -40.21 12.66
CA ILE A 239 -10.06 -39.03 13.04
C ILE A 239 -10.28 -37.96 11.98
N ILE A 240 -11.07 -36.93 12.28
CA ILE A 240 -11.31 -35.81 11.36
C ILE A 240 -10.13 -34.84 11.44
N ALA A 241 -9.38 -34.73 10.35
CA ALA A 241 -8.10 -34.05 10.27
C ALA A 241 -8.06 -33.07 9.08
N LEU A 242 -9.03 -32.18 8.99
CA LEU A 242 -9.08 -31.16 7.92
C LEU A 242 -8.03 -30.07 8.15
N ASP A 243 -7.84 -29.21 7.15
CA ASP A 243 -6.89 -28.10 7.22
C ASP A 243 -7.17 -27.19 8.42
N SER A 244 -6.12 -26.66 9.04
CA SER A 244 -6.24 -25.88 10.27
C SER A 244 -6.66 -24.42 10.06
N ASP A 245 -7.11 -24.05 8.87
CA ASP A 245 -7.65 -22.73 8.58
C ASP A 245 -9.06 -22.53 9.20
N THR A 246 -9.61 -21.32 9.08
CA THR A 246 -10.93 -21.00 9.63
C THR A 246 -12.05 -21.87 9.05
N ALA A 247 -11.96 -22.26 7.78
CA ALA A 247 -12.98 -23.05 7.10
C ALA A 247 -12.89 -24.53 7.50
N GLY A 248 -11.68 -25.09 7.51
CA GLY A 248 -11.40 -26.48 7.89
C GLY A 248 -11.66 -26.76 9.37
N ARG A 249 -11.39 -25.83 10.28
CA ARG A 249 -11.78 -25.97 11.71
C ARG A 249 -13.30 -26.02 11.89
N LYS A 250 -14.04 -25.08 11.29
CA LYS A 250 -15.51 -25.08 11.34
C LYS A 250 -16.10 -26.34 10.71
N ALA A 251 -15.51 -26.80 9.62
CA ALA A 251 -15.90 -28.05 8.98
C ALA A 251 -15.61 -29.25 9.87
N THR A 252 -14.47 -29.28 10.57
CA THR A 252 -14.09 -30.35 11.50
C THR A 252 -15.15 -30.53 12.58
N ASP A 253 -15.52 -29.46 13.30
CA ASP A 253 -16.56 -29.51 14.34
C ASP A 253 -17.89 -30.08 13.79
N ARG A 254 -18.30 -29.61 12.61
CA ARG A 254 -19.53 -30.06 11.96
C ARG A 254 -19.46 -31.54 11.54
N LEU A 255 -18.35 -31.98 10.95
CA LEU A 255 -18.17 -33.36 10.50
C LEU A 255 -18.07 -34.32 11.68
N VAL A 256 -17.44 -33.91 12.78
CA VAL A 256 -17.41 -34.67 14.04
C VAL A 256 -18.80 -34.82 14.61
N ALA A 257 -19.57 -33.73 14.72
CA ALA A 257 -20.96 -33.80 15.17
C ALA A 257 -21.81 -34.72 14.27
N GLN A 258 -21.64 -34.62 12.95
CA GLN A 258 -22.33 -35.48 11.99
C GLN A 258 -21.92 -36.96 12.12
N ALA A 259 -20.63 -37.26 12.31
CA ALA A 259 -20.13 -38.63 12.52
C ALA A 259 -20.70 -39.25 13.81
N ARG A 260 -20.72 -38.50 14.92
CA ARG A 260 -21.34 -38.93 16.19
C ARG A 260 -22.82 -39.27 16.00
N GLN A 261 -23.57 -38.42 15.29
CA GLN A 261 -24.98 -38.68 14.96
C GLN A 261 -25.21 -39.94 14.11
N ASN A 262 -24.21 -40.34 13.30
CA ASN A 262 -24.26 -41.55 12.49
C ASN A 262 -23.70 -42.79 13.21
N GLY A 263 -23.43 -42.69 14.53
CA GLY A 263 -23.00 -43.80 15.39
C GLY A 263 -21.54 -44.20 15.24
N TRP A 264 -20.67 -43.31 14.78
CA TRP A 264 -19.22 -43.54 14.74
C TRP A 264 -18.55 -43.08 16.03
N ASP A 265 -17.56 -43.84 16.52
CA ASP A 265 -16.55 -43.30 17.42
C ASP A 265 -15.64 -42.35 16.62
N VAL A 266 -15.49 -41.12 17.10
CA VAL A 266 -14.84 -40.05 16.35
C VAL A 266 -14.06 -39.10 17.27
N ALA A 267 -12.86 -38.76 16.83
CA ALA A 267 -12.02 -37.70 17.37
C ALA A 267 -11.55 -36.76 16.24
N ALA A 268 -10.76 -35.75 16.59
CA ALA A 268 -10.21 -34.81 15.63
C ALA A 268 -8.69 -34.70 15.75
N ALA A 269 -8.06 -34.18 14.72
CA ALA A 269 -6.68 -33.73 14.75
C ALA A 269 -6.54 -32.42 13.97
N GLN A 270 -5.59 -31.58 14.38
CA GLN A 270 -5.30 -30.32 13.73
C GLN A 270 -3.80 -30.19 13.49
N SER A 271 -3.40 -29.91 12.25
CA SER A 271 -2.00 -29.71 11.84
C SER A 271 -1.30 -28.54 12.55
N SER A 272 -2.06 -27.65 13.19
CA SER A 272 -1.57 -26.51 13.95
C SER A 272 -2.52 -26.08 15.05
N GLU A 273 -1.97 -25.54 16.14
CA GLU A 273 -2.75 -24.89 17.20
C GLU A 273 -3.48 -23.65 16.67
N TYR A 274 -2.85 -22.92 15.75
CA TYR A 274 -3.31 -21.64 15.20
C TYR A 274 -3.88 -21.76 13.76
N GLY A 275 -4.70 -20.77 13.39
CA GLY A 275 -5.52 -20.77 12.17
C GLY A 275 -4.77 -20.57 10.84
N ASP A 276 -3.45 -20.50 10.87
CA ASP A 276 -2.56 -20.18 9.75
C ASP A 276 -1.35 -21.13 9.66
N GLY A 277 -1.55 -22.38 10.12
CA GLY A 277 -0.54 -23.43 10.07
C GLY A 277 -0.33 -24.10 8.71
N ALA A 278 0.73 -24.89 8.62
CA ALA A 278 1.06 -25.73 7.46
C ALA A 278 0.04 -26.87 7.28
N ASP A 279 -0.26 -27.25 6.03
CA ASP A 279 -1.08 -28.44 5.73
C ASP A 279 -0.30 -29.75 6.00
N TRP A 280 -0.97 -30.90 5.91
CA TRP A 280 -0.34 -32.19 6.22
C TRP A 280 0.76 -32.56 5.21
N ASN A 281 0.62 -32.15 3.93
CA ASN A 281 1.68 -32.31 2.93
C ASN A 281 2.93 -31.47 3.24
N ASP A 282 2.75 -30.25 3.73
CA ASP A 282 3.83 -29.37 4.15
C ASP A 282 4.54 -29.92 5.40
N LEU A 283 3.80 -30.45 6.37
CA LEU A 283 4.37 -31.14 7.53
C LEU A 283 5.15 -32.40 7.13
N HIS A 284 4.65 -33.18 6.16
CA HIS A 284 5.33 -34.33 5.59
C HIS A 284 6.68 -33.93 4.98
N LYS A 285 6.68 -32.90 4.12
CA LYS A 285 7.92 -32.35 3.52
C LYS A 285 8.91 -31.85 4.57
N ALA A 286 8.41 -31.33 5.68
CA ALA A 286 9.23 -30.83 6.79
C ALA A 286 9.69 -31.94 7.76
N GLY A 287 9.23 -33.19 7.60
CA GLY A 287 9.54 -34.30 8.50
C GLY A 287 8.90 -34.15 9.89
N LYS A 288 7.75 -33.47 9.99
CA LYS A 288 7.02 -33.17 11.25
C LYS A 288 5.77 -34.03 11.44
N LEU A 289 5.84 -35.29 11.03
CA LEU A 289 4.75 -36.27 11.22
C LEU A 289 5.25 -37.46 12.06
N THR A 290 6.15 -37.20 13.01
CA THR A 290 6.60 -38.21 13.97
C THR A 290 5.48 -38.59 14.93
N LYS A 291 5.65 -39.69 15.68
CA LYS A 291 4.65 -40.11 16.68
C LYS A 291 4.31 -38.98 17.67
N THR A 292 5.33 -38.28 18.19
CA THR A 292 5.15 -37.14 19.11
C THR A 292 4.47 -35.95 18.45
N ASP A 293 4.70 -35.71 17.16
CA ASP A 293 3.99 -34.66 16.43
C ASP A 293 2.50 -35.02 16.28
N LEU A 294 2.19 -36.27 15.93
CA LEU A 294 0.81 -36.75 15.78
C LEU A 294 0.03 -36.70 17.10
N GLU A 295 0.65 -37.06 18.22
CA GLU A 295 0.07 -36.90 19.56
C GLU A 295 -0.30 -35.43 19.83
N ARG A 296 0.58 -34.50 19.47
CA ARG A 296 0.32 -33.06 19.60
C ARG A 296 -0.80 -32.59 18.68
N TYR A 297 -0.88 -33.09 17.45
CA TYR A 297 -1.94 -32.72 16.52
C TYR A 297 -3.31 -33.26 16.94
N ARG A 298 -3.36 -34.44 17.56
CA ARG A 298 -4.57 -34.95 18.20
C ARG A 298 -5.02 -34.05 19.35
N PHE A 299 -4.08 -33.69 20.23
CA PHE A 299 -4.37 -32.74 21.30
C PHE A 299 -4.98 -31.42 20.80
N TYR A 300 -4.48 -30.87 19.68
CA TYR A 300 -5.09 -29.69 19.06
C TYR A 300 -6.51 -29.95 18.51
N GLY A 301 -6.76 -31.15 18.00
CA GLY A 301 -8.09 -31.60 17.62
C GLY A 301 -9.04 -31.72 18.81
N ASP A 302 -8.60 -32.34 19.90
CA ASP A 302 -9.38 -32.49 21.13
C ASP A 302 -9.75 -31.13 21.73
N LEU A 303 -8.82 -30.17 21.73
CA LEU A 303 -9.08 -28.78 22.12
C LEU A 303 -10.10 -28.06 21.22
N LEU A 304 -10.20 -28.45 19.95
CA LEU A 304 -11.13 -27.87 18.99
C LEU A 304 -12.55 -28.38 19.24
N ILE A 305 -12.70 -29.70 19.42
CA ILE A 305 -14.00 -30.38 19.53
C ILE A 305 -14.52 -30.51 20.96
N ALA A 306 -13.82 -29.95 21.95
CA ALA A 306 -14.23 -29.99 23.35
C ALA A 306 -15.67 -29.47 23.53
N ASP A 307 -16.52 -30.24 24.21
CA ASP A 307 -17.94 -29.96 24.32
C ASP A 307 -18.23 -28.78 25.28
N THR A 308 -17.43 -28.65 26.34
CA THR A 308 -17.52 -27.53 27.29
C THR A 308 -16.20 -26.79 27.48
N ALA A 309 -16.28 -25.56 27.99
CA ALA A 309 -15.10 -24.80 28.39
C ALA A 309 -14.28 -25.55 29.44
N LYS A 310 -14.93 -26.32 30.32
CA LYS A 310 -14.28 -27.07 31.40
C LYS A 310 -13.51 -28.27 30.87
N ASP A 311 -14.06 -29.00 29.90
CA ASP A 311 -13.35 -30.11 29.24
C ASP A 311 -12.09 -29.61 28.54
N LYS A 312 -12.20 -28.48 27.83
CA LYS A 312 -11.05 -27.83 27.19
C LYS A 312 -9.98 -27.40 28.19
N ALA A 313 -10.39 -26.89 29.34
CA ALA A 313 -9.48 -26.50 30.42
C ALA A 313 -8.76 -27.71 31.02
N LEU A 314 -9.47 -28.82 31.24
CA LEU A 314 -8.90 -30.09 31.71
C LEU A 314 -7.85 -30.62 30.73
N LEU A 315 -8.18 -30.69 29.44
CA LEU A 315 -7.23 -31.08 28.40
C LEU A 315 -5.96 -30.21 28.43
N THR A 316 -6.13 -28.89 28.52
CA THR A 316 -5.01 -27.95 28.58
C THR A 316 -4.16 -28.14 29.83
N TYR A 317 -4.79 -28.41 30.98
CA TYR A 317 -4.10 -28.69 32.23
C TYR A 317 -3.31 -30.01 32.14
N ASN A 318 -3.92 -31.10 31.67
CA ASN A 318 -3.27 -32.40 31.54
C ASN A 318 -2.02 -32.33 30.63
N GLN A 319 -2.04 -31.46 29.62
CA GLN A 319 -0.91 -31.28 28.70
C GLN A 319 0.26 -30.45 29.29
N TRP A 320 -0.04 -29.40 30.08
CA TRP A 320 0.96 -28.39 30.47
C TRP A 320 1.19 -28.24 31.97
N GLY A 321 0.34 -28.82 32.82
CA GLY A 321 0.39 -28.73 34.28
C GLY A 321 0.13 -27.33 34.86
N SER A 322 -0.28 -26.36 34.03
CA SER A 322 -0.44 -24.97 34.46
C SER A 322 -1.72 -24.82 35.29
N THR A 323 -1.59 -24.43 36.56
CA THR A 323 -2.74 -24.27 37.48
C THR A 323 -3.51 -22.97 37.27
N SER A 324 -2.99 -22.02 36.49
CA SER A 324 -3.72 -20.81 36.11
C SER A 324 -3.35 -20.32 34.72
N PHE A 325 -4.35 -20.11 33.87
CA PHE A 325 -4.17 -19.70 32.48
C PHE A 325 -5.47 -19.14 31.88
N TYR A 326 -5.36 -18.48 30.73
CA TYR A 326 -6.52 -18.12 29.92
C TYR A 326 -6.71 -19.10 28.76
N MET A 327 -7.94 -19.23 28.29
CA MET A 327 -8.26 -20.01 27.09
C MET A 327 -9.40 -19.37 26.30
N PHE A 328 -9.50 -19.75 25.04
CA PHE A 328 -10.57 -19.36 24.15
C PHE A 328 -11.57 -20.49 23.95
N PHE A 329 -12.84 -20.20 24.16
CA PHE A 329 -13.95 -21.13 23.95
C PHE A 329 -15.18 -20.37 23.46
N ASN A 330 -15.82 -20.87 22.39
CA ASN A 330 -17.03 -20.30 21.78
C ASN A 330 -17.09 -18.75 21.72
N HIS A 331 -16.12 -18.13 21.05
CA HIS A 331 -16.03 -16.67 20.87
C HIS A 331 -15.87 -15.85 22.16
N CYS A 332 -15.58 -16.51 23.28
CA CYS A 332 -15.31 -15.87 24.57
C CYS A 332 -13.91 -16.23 25.09
N THR A 333 -13.45 -15.47 26.08
CA THR A 333 -12.20 -15.72 26.80
C THR A 333 -12.52 -16.07 28.25
N TYR A 334 -11.95 -17.19 28.69
CA TYR A 334 -12.12 -17.71 30.04
C TYR A 334 -10.79 -17.71 30.76
N TRP A 335 -10.85 -17.52 32.07
CA TRP A 335 -9.74 -17.74 32.99
C TRP A 335 -9.97 -19.04 33.75
N VAL A 336 -8.95 -19.88 33.76
CA VAL A 336 -8.94 -21.16 34.48
C VAL A 336 -8.07 -21.01 35.71
N LYS A 337 -8.57 -21.54 36.84
CA LYS A 337 -7.81 -21.74 38.07
C LYS A 337 -8.07 -23.15 38.59
N VAL A 338 -7.00 -23.89 38.83
CA VAL A 338 -7.00 -25.20 39.48
C VAL A 338 -6.57 -25.00 40.93
N ASP A 339 -7.36 -25.50 41.87
CA ASP A 339 -7.04 -25.49 43.29
C ASP A 339 -6.42 -26.82 43.68
N THR A 340 -5.09 -26.86 43.77
CA THR A 340 -4.33 -28.09 44.05
C THR A 340 -4.59 -28.62 45.46
N GLU A 341 -4.81 -27.75 46.44
CA GLU A 341 -5.13 -28.18 47.81
C GLU A 341 -6.52 -28.82 47.90
N SER A 342 -7.48 -28.31 47.13
CA SER A 342 -8.81 -28.90 47.01
C SER A 342 -8.76 -30.24 46.30
N PHE A 343 -7.91 -30.38 45.28
CA PHE A 343 -7.70 -31.65 44.58
C PHE A 343 -7.12 -32.74 45.49
N ASP A 344 -6.07 -32.43 46.26
CA ASP A 344 -5.48 -33.39 47.19
C ASP A 344 -6.49 -33.88 48.25
N LYS A 345 -7.35 -32.98 48.73
CA LYS A 345 -8.44 -33.32 49.66
C LYS A 345 -9.52 -34.17 48.99
N ALA A 346 -9.93 -33.83 47.77
CA ALA A 346 -10.93 -34.58 47.02
C ALA A 346 -10.44 -36.01 46.73
N LYS A 347 -9.16 -36.14 46.33
CA LYS A 347 -8.53 -37.44 46.12
C LYS A 347 -8.49 -38.31 47.38
N GLN A 348 -8.21 -37.71 48.54
CA GLN A 348 -8.23 -38.43 49.83
C GLN A 348 -9.65 -38.85 50.24
N GLN A 349 -10.66 -38.04 49.94
CA GLN A 349 -12.05 -38.32 50.29
C GLN A 349 -12.69 -39.39 49.40
N ASP A 350 -12.23 -39.51 48.15
CA ASP A 350 -12.75 -40.46 47.16
C ASP A 350 -11.81 -41.65 46.91
N ALA A 351 -10.85 -41.88 47.81
CA ALA A 351 -9.84 -42.95 47.67
C ALA A 351 -10.46 -44.35 47.59
N ASP A 352 -11.61 -44.57 48.24
CA ASP A 352 -12.33 -45.85 48.20
C ASP A 352 -12.97 -46.13 46.82
N SER A 353 -13.13 -45.10 45.99
CA SER A 353 -13.66 -45.18 44.63
C SER A 353 -12.57 -45.32 43.55
N GLU A 354 -11.28 -45.35 43.94
CA GLU A 354 -10.16 -45.46 43.01
C GLU A 354 -10.21 -46.82 42.26
N PRO A 355 -10.22 -46.83 40.91
CA PRO A 355 -10.22 -48.04 40.12
C PRO A 355 -9.04 -48.97 40.44
N THR A 356 -9.32 -50.24 40.74
CA THR A 356 -8.31 -51.26 41.08
C THR A 356 -8.20 -52.34 39.99
N GLU A 357 -7.05 -53.03 39.94
CA GLU A 357 -6.77 -54.10 38.96
C GLU A 357 -7.86 -55.18 38.93
N ASP A 358 -8.51 -55.46 40.06
CA ASP A 358 -9.53 -56.51 40.22
C ASP A 358 -10.83 -56.23 39.44
N LEU A 359 -11.04 -55.01 38.95
CA LEU A 359 -12.28 -54.56 38.29
C LEU A 359 -12.22 -54.60 36.75
N PHE A 360 -11.04 -54.83 36.14
CA PHE A 360 -10.83 -54.68 34.69
C PHE A 360 -10.07 -55.86 34.08
N ASN A 361 -10.38 -56.20 32.84
CA ASN A 361 -9.82 -57.38 32.17
C ASN A 361 -8.51 -57.08 31.45
N THR A 362 -8.20 -55.80 31.21
CA THR A 362 -6.99 -55.36 30.52
C THR A 362 -6.33 -54.17 31.23
N GLU A 363 -5.01 -54.05 31.08
CA GLU A 363 -4.24 -52.91 31.60
C GLU A 363 -4.66 -51.58 30.96
N GLU A 364 -5.20 -51.63 29.74
CA GLU A 364 -5.70 -50.47 28.99
C GLU A 364 -7.01 -49.96 29.60
N GLU A 365 -7.97 -50.85 29.90
CA GLU A 365 -9.23 -50.51 30.57
C GLU A 365 -9.00 -49.92 31.97
N LEU A 366 -8.04 -50.46 32.74
CA LEU A 366 -7.68 -49.93 34.05
C LEU A 366 -7.11 -48.51 33.95
N LYS A 367 -6.20 -48.26 32.99
CA LYS A 367 -5.62 -46.93 32.76
C LYS A 367 -6.68 -45.90 32.37
N GLU A 368 -7.62 -46.28 31.51
CA GLU A 368 -8.74 -45.42 31.14
C GLU A 368 -9.63 -45.11 32.34
N ALA A 369 -9.97 -46.11 33.16
CA ALA A 369 -10.78 -45.91 34.36
C ALA A 369 -10.08 -45.00 35.38
N LEU A 370 -8.79 -45.22 35.64
CA LEU A 370 -7.99 -44.36 36.52
C LEU A 370 -7.93 -42.92 36.01
N GLN A 371 -7.78 -42.73 34.70
CA GLN A 371 -7.77 -41.41 34.07
C GLN A 371 -9.14 -40.73 34.19
N LEU A 372 -10.24 -41.44 33.96
CA LEU A 372 -11.60 -40.91 34.11
C LEU A 372 -11.90 -40.48 35.55
N TRP A 373 -11.50 -41.31 36.53
CA TRP A 373 -11.62 -40.97 37.95
C TRP A 373 -10.80 -39.75 38.31
N HIS A 374 -9.54 -39.69 37.86
CA HIS A 374 -8.68 -38.52 38.05
C HIS A 374 -9.27 -37.26 37.43
N ASP A 375 -9.79 -37.36 36.21
CA ASP A 375 -10.38 -36.26 35.46
C ASP A 375 -11.65 -35.74 36.14
N ASP A 376 -12.53 -36.60 36.67
CA ASP A 376 -13.73 -36.19 37.40
C ASP A 376 -13.39 -35.40 38.67
N LEU A 377 -12.44 -35.90 39.46
CA LEU A 377 -11.91 -35.18 40.63
C LEU A 377 -11.28 -33.84 40.23
N MET A 378 -10.47 -33.82 39.17
CA MET A 378 -9.85 -32.60 38.66
C MET A 378 -10.89 -31.57 38.20
N GLN A 379 -11.95 -32.02 37.54
CA GLN A 379 -13.05 -31.14 37.16
C GLN A 379 -13.69 -30.52 38.41
N SER A 380 -13.95 -31.28 39.47
CA SER A 380 -14.55 -30.73 40.70
C SER A 380 -13.72 -29.59 41.32
N CYS A 381 -12.39 -29.62 41.14
CA CYS A 381 -11.44 -28.67 41.71
C CYS A 381 -11.02 -27.53 40.74
N MET A 382 -11.59 -27.52 39.53
CA MET A 382 -11.29 -26.55 38.49
C MET A 382 -12.37 -25.47 38.38
N THR A 383 -11.97 -24.21 38.54
CA THR A 383 -12.82 -23.04 38.31
C THR A 383 -12.55 -22.45 36.92
N VAL A 384 -13.61 -22.34 36.11
CA VAL A 384 -13.57 -21.72 34.78
C VAL A 384 -14.48 -20.50 34.77
N THR A 385 -13.90 -19.30 34.74
CA THR A 385 -14.63 -18.03 34.80
C THR A 385 -14.53 -17.31 33.47
N GLN A 386 -15.67 -16.93 32.88
CA GLN A 386 -15.64 -16.05 31.71
C GLN A 386 -15.15 -14.67 32.13
N ILE A 387 -14.05 -14.21 31.53
CA ILE A 387 -13.49 -12.87 31.82
C ILE A 387 -13.76 -11.88 30.70
N MET A 388 -14.19 -12.35 29.53
CA MET A 388 -14.48 -11.51 28.38
C MET A 388 -15.40 -12.23 27.39
N ASN A 389 -16.43 -11.55 26.90
CA ASN A 389 -17.37 -12.07 25.90
C ASN A 389 -16.89 -11.85 24.44
N CYS A 390 -15.57 -11.86 24.23
CA CYS A 390 -14.93 -11.81 22.93
C CYS A 390 -13.59 -12.56 22.97
N GLN A 391 -12.95 -12.72 21.81
CA GLN A 391 -11.58 -13.21 21.67
C GLN A 391 -10.71 -12.12 21.03
N PRO A 392 -9.83 -11.45 21.80
CA PRO A 392 -8.85 -10.54 21.23
C PRO A 392 -7.67 -11.31 20.67
N GLN A 393 -7.20 -10.86 19.51
CA GLN A 393 -6.00 -11.33 18.87
C GLN A 393 -5.16 -10.11 18.49
N ALA A 394 -3.95 -10.00 19.06
CA ALA A 394 -2.99 -9.00 18.62
C ALA A 394 -2.46 -9.42 17.24
N LEU A 395 -2.53 -8.52 16.25
CA LEU A 395 -2.09 -8.79 14.89
C LEU A 395 -0.67 -8.26 14.65
N TYR A 396 -0.46 -6.97 14.92
CA TYR A 396 0.83 -6.30 14.74
C TYR A 396 0.93 -5.03 15.58
N TYR A 397 2.14 -4.53 15.76
CA TYR A 397 2.44 -3.23 16.35
C TYR A 397 2.66 -2.22 15.23
N GLN A 398 1.95 -1.09 15.27
CA GLN A 398 2.11 0.01 14.32
C GLN A 398 2.90 1.15 14.93
N SER A 399 3.89 1.66 14.20
CA SER A 399 4.77 2.74 14.65
C SER A 399 4.94 3.81 13.57
N ASN A 400 4.75 5.06 13.97
CA ASN A 400 5.06 6.22 13.16
C ASN A 400 6.41 6.78 13.60
N LEU A 401 7.44 6.59 12.77
CA LEU A 401 8.81 7.02 13.07
C LEU A 401 8.98 8.56 13.11
N VAL A 402 8.03 9.31 12.57
CA VAL A 402 8.09 10.77 12.49
C VAL A 402 7.43 11.43 13.69
N THR A 403 6.29 10.91 14.15
CA THR A 403 5.55 11.45 15.29
C THR A 403 5.88 10.74 16.62
N ASP A 404 6.65 9.65 16.58
CA ASP A 404 6.91 8.74 17.70
C ASP A 404 5.64 8.14 18.31
N GLU A 405 4.53 8.18 17.57
CA GLU A 405 3.27 7.58 18.00
C GLU A 405 3.25 6.08 17.65
N SER A 406 2.63 5.30 18.53
CA SER A 406 2.53 3.87 18.34
C SER A 406 1.30 3.23 18.96
N TRP A 407 0.84 2.15 18.33
CA TRP A 407 -0.35 1.41 18.75
C TRP A 407 -0.20 -0.07 18.46
N TYR A 408 -0.95 -0.89 19.17
CA TYR A 408 -1.14 -2.29 18.85
C TYR A 408 -2.43 -2.47 18.07
N PHE A 409 -2.38 -3.16 16.94
CA PHE A 409 -3.54 -3.47 16.13
C PHE A 409 -4.11 -4.82 16.54
N PHE A 410 -5.37 -4.84 16.95
CA PHE A 410 -6.07 -6.02 17.44
C PHE A 410 -7.25 -6.37 16.54
N ARG A 411 -7.49 -7.67 16.39
CA ARG A 411 -8.76 -8.23 15.92
C ARG A 411 -9.56 -8.71 17.13
N ILE A 412 -10.78 -8.23 17.26
CA ILE A 412 -11.73 -8.59 18.31
C ILE A 412 -12.82 -9.45 17.67
N ARG A 413 -12.84 -10.74 18.00
CA ARG A 413 -13.85 -11.67 17.47
C ARG A 413 -15.02 -11.77 18.43
N THR A 414 -16.23 -11.58 17.91
CA THR A 414 -17.47 -11.76 18.66
C THR A 414 -18.43 -12.67 17.87
N PRO A 415 -19.51 -13.18 18.50
CA PRO A 415 -20.55 -13.91 17.76
C PRO A 415 -21.22 -13.08 16.65
N GLN A 416 -21.19 -11.74 16.73
CA GLN A 416 -21.80 -10.85 15.74
C GLN A 416 -20.86 -10.52 14.57
N GLY A 417 -19.55 -10.69 14.74
CA GLY A 417 -18.55 -10.43 13.70
C GLY A 417 -17.19 -10.03 14.26
N ASP A 418 -16.20 -9.96 13.36
CA ASP A 418 -14.84 -9.51 13.70
C ASP A 418 -14.72 -7.99 13.51
N THR A 419 -14.18 -7.30 14.51
CA THR A 419 -13.79 -5.89 14.42
C THR A 419 -12.28 -5.74 14.58
N LYS A 420 -11.63 -4.89 13.79
CA LYS A 420 -10.20 -4.58 13.94
C LYS A 420 -9.99 -3.14 14.37
N ASN A 421 -9.13 -2.89 15.36
CA ASN A 421 -8.84 -1.53 15.82
C ASN A 421 -7.52 -1.43 16.57
N THR A 422 -7.09 -0.20 16.87
CA THR A 422 -5.86 0.12 17.58
C THR A 422 -6.07 0.27 19.09
N PHE A 423 -5.04 -0.11 19.85
CA PHE A 423 -4.92 0.08 21.29
C PHE A 423 -3.59 0.78 21.58
N THR A 424 -3.61 1.85 22.37
CA THR A 424 -2.36 2.48 22.85
C THR A 424 -1.70 1.61 23.92
N GLY A 425 -0.40 1.79 24.16
CA GLY A 425 0.29 1.14 25.28
C GLY A 425 -0.38 1.42 26.63
N SER A 426 -0.83 2.65 26.86
CA SER A 426 -1.57 3.04 28.08
C SER A 426 -2.91 2.30 28.23
N GLN A 427 -3.64 2.08 27.12
CA GLN A 427 -4.91 1.34 27.14
C GLN A 427 -4.70 -0.15 27.43
N LEU A 428 -3.54 -0.71 27.10
CA LEU A 428 -3.20 -2.10 27.41
C LEU A 428 -2.61 -2.29 28.82
N SER A 429 -2.09 -1.23 29.43
CA SER A 429 -1.36 -1.32 30.71
C SER A 429 -2.26 -1.48 31.94
N ALA A 430 -3.58 -1.28 31.83
CA ALA A 430 -4.49 -1.36 32.95
C ALA A 430 -5.86 -1.93 32.55
N ALA A 431 -6.40 -2.83 33.37
CA ALA A 431 -7.69 -3.49 33.14
C ALA A 431 -8.85 -2.50 32.90
N GLY A 432 -8.89 -1.39 33.65
CA GLY A 432 -9.93 -0.36 33.50
C GLY A 432 -9.88 0.36 32.16
N GLU A 433 -8.69 0.73 31.68
CA GLU A 433 -8.51 1.41 30.39
C GLU A 433 -8.72 0.45 29.22
N PHE A 434 -8.28 -0.81 29.36
CA PHE A 434 -8.54 -1.85 28.38
C PHE A 434 -10.05 -2.09 28.21
N LYS A 435 -10.78 -2.17 29.33
CA LYS A 435 -12.25 -2.28 29.33
C LYS A 435 -12.91 -1.09 28.63
N LYS A 436 -12.51 0.15 28.95
CA LYS A 436 -13.04 1.37 28.29
C LYS A 436 -12.79 1.34 26.79
N ARG A 437 -11.57 0.95 26.37
CA ARG A 437 -11.22 0.88 24.96
C ARG A 437 -12.01 -0.21 24.24
N LEU A 438 -12.14 -1.40 24.82
CA LEU A 438 -12.97 -2.48 24.25
C LEU A 438 -14.42 -2.04 24.03
N LEU A 439 -15.05 -1.39 25.02
CA LEU A 439 -16.40 -0.84 24.90
C LEU A 439 -16.51 0.21 23.78
N SER A 440 -15.45 0.98 23.54
CA SER A 440 -15.41 2.00 22.48
C SER A 440 -15.22 1.41 21.08
N VAL A 441 -14.50 0.30 20.94
CA VAL A 441 -14.17 -0.27 19.60
C VAL A 441 -15.03 -1.46 19.21
N ALA A 442 -15.65 -2.15 20.19
CA ALA A 442 -16.47 -3.33 19.97
C ALA A 442 -17.75 -3.23 20.82
N PRO A 443 -18.90 -2.90 20.21
CA PRO A 443 -20.17 -2.76 20.92
C PRO A 443 -20.55 -4.03 21.71
N GLY A 444 -20.93 -3.87 22.97
CA GLY A 444 -21.36 -4.97 23.84
C GLY A 444 -20.24 -5.84 24.39
N VAL A 445 -18.97 -5.57 24.08
CA VAL A 445 -17.82 -6.31 24.60
C VAL A 445 -17.39 -5.76 25.96
N ILE A 446 -17.25 -6.65 26.95
CA ILE A 446 -16.90 -6.31 28.33
C ILE A 446 -15.73 -7.18 28.78
N TYR A 447 -14.70 -6.53 29.33
CA TYR A 447 -13.64 -7.19 30.11
C TYR A 447 -13.97 -7.13 31.61
N GLN A 448 -13.94 -8.29 32.27
CA GLN A 448 -14.22 -8.49 33.70
C GLN A 448 -13.01 -9.06 34.46
N GLY A 449 -11.90 -9.35 33.77
CA GLY A 449 -10.68 -9.81 34.42
C GLY A 449 -9.94 -8.69 35.18
N ASN A 450 -8.97 -9.09 36.01
CA ASN A 450 -8.09 -8.17 36.74
C ASN A 450 -6.82 -7.83 35.92
N SER A 451 -5.98 -6.91 36.44
CA SER A 451 -4.76 -6.48 35.73
C SER A 451 -3.74 -7.61 35.57
N LYS A 452 -3.55 -8.47 36.57
CA LYS A 452 -2.60 -9.60 36.47
C LYS A 452 -2.99 -10.58 35.36
N GLN A 453 -4.29 -10.84 35.21
CA GLN A 453 -4.81 -11.67 34.12
C GLN A 453 -4.57 -11.04 32.75
N LEU A 454 -4.76 -9.71 32.65
CA LEU A 454 -4.47 -8.96 31.44
C LEU A 454 -2.98 -9.01 31.08
N ASP A 455 -2.09 -8.80 32.05
CA ASP A 455 -0.64 -8.82 31.85
C ASP A 455 -0.16 -10.19 31.33
N ILE A 456 -0.66 -11.29 31.90
CA ILE A 456 -0.34 -12.65 31.44
C ILE A 456 -0.84 -12.86 30.01
N MET A 457 -2.05 -12.41 29.71
CA MET A 457 -2.66 -12.55 28.39
C MET A 457 -1.88 -11.76 27.33
N LEU A 458 -1.56 -10.49 27.62
CA LEU A 458 -0.77 -9.64 26.73
C LEU A 458 0.65 -10.15 26.58
N GLY A 459 1.31 -10.57 27.66
CA GLY A 459 2.67 -11.11 27.64
C GLY A 459 2.84 -12.32 26.71
N ARG A 460 1.76 -13.06 26.42
CA ARG A 460 1.74 -14.09 25.37
C ARG A 460 1.36 -13.53 24.00
N MET A 461 0.35 -12.66 23.92
CA MET A 461 -0.18 -12.15 22.65
C MET A 461 0.74 -11.19 21.91
N ILE A 462 1.45 -10.29 22.60
CA ILE A 462 2.24 -9.21 21.98
C ILE A 462 3.74 -9.49 21.97
N ASN A 463 4.19 -10.60 22.56
CA ASN A 463 5.59 -10.98 22.55
C ASN A 463 6.05 -11.34 21.13
N GLY A 464 7.14 -10.72 20.67
CA GLY A 464 7.67 -10.94 19.32
C GLY A 464 6.72 -10.49 18.20
N ILE A 465 5.76 -9.62 18.51
CA ILE A 465 4.75 -9.21 17.53
C ILE A 465 5.39 -8.44 16.36
N LYS A 466 4.89 -8.69 15.15
CA LYS A 466 5.37 -8.02 13.93
C LYS A 466 5.17 -6.50 14.04
N THR A 467 6.16 -5.72 13.59
CA THR A 467 6.06 -4.26 13.49
C THR A 467 5.70 -3.83 12.06
N VAL A 468 4.78 -2.89 11.95
CA VAL A 468 4.33 -2.25 10.70
C VAL A 468 4.60 -0.76 10.82
N GLU A 469 5.39 -0.22 9.91
CA GLU A 469 5.64 1.22 9.85
C GLU A 469 4.41 1.95 9.29
N THR A 470 4.15 3.16 9.78
CA THR A 470 3.03 3.98 9.32
C THR A 470 3.44 5.32 8.75
N ILE A 471 2.69 5.80 7.76
CA ILE A 471 2.80 7.16 7.22
C ILE A 471 1.46 7.90 7.28
N ASP A 472 1.49 9.23 7.33
CA ASP A 472 0.29 10.07 7.49
C ASP A 472 -0.15 10.77 6.19
N PHE A 473 0.28 10.26 5.04
CA PHE A 473 -0.05 10.83 3.72
C PHE A 473 -0.29 9.74 2.67
N ILE A 474 -0.88 10.14 1.55
CA ILE A 474 -1.07 9.31 0.35
C ILE A 474 -0.03 9.70 -0.72
N GLY A 475 0.52 8.70 -1.42
CA GLY A 475 1.47 8.87 -2.51
C GLY A 475 2.89 8.42 -2.16
N TYR A 476 3.91 9.11 -2.66
CA TYR A 476 5.30 8.60 -2.61
C TYR A 476 5.96 8.76 -1.24
N SER A 477 6.41 7.66 -0.64
CA SER A 477 7.30 7.68 0.52
C SER A 477 8.75 7.51 0.07
N LYS A 478 9.54 8.57 0.22
CA LYS A 478 10.96 8.60 -0.17
C LYS A 478 11.80 7.58 0.59
N ASP A 479 11.59 7.44 1.89
CA ASP A 479 12.34 6.50 2.75
C ASP A 479 12.09 5.03 2.37
N HIS A 480 10.91 4.77 1.80
CA HIS A 480 10.49 3.45 1.34
C HIS A 480 10.67 3.26 -0.17
N GLN A 481 10.92 4.33 -0.91
CA GLN A 481 10.90 4.39 -2.37
C GLN A 481 9.65 3.74 -2.97
N THR A 482 8.50 3.98 -2.33
CA THR A 482 7.23 3.29 -2.62
C THR A 482 6.09 4.29 -2.65
N TYR A 483 5.22 4.18 -3.66
CA TYR A 483 3.93 4.87 -3.69
C TYR A 483 2.92 4.07 -2.90
N ILE A 484 2.22 4.71 -1.98
CA ILE A 484 1.22 4.08 -1.11
C ILE A 484 -0.12 4.79 -1.31
N PHE A 485 -1.09 4.05 -1.83
CA PHE A 485 -2.48 4.47 -1.98
C PHE A 485 -3.37 3.67 -1.02
N ASN A 486 -4.69 3.82 -1.13
CA ASN A 486 -5.65 3.23 -0.21
C ASN A 486 -5.62 1.70 -0.20
N ASP A 487 -5.58 1.08 -1.38
CA ASP A 487 -5.65 -0.38 -1.56
C ASP A 487 -4.43 -0.97 -2.29
N THR A 488 -3.57 -0.10 -2.84
CA THR A 488 -2.48 -0.46 -3.75
C THR A 488 -1.20 0.27 -3.35
N ALA A 489 -0.10 -0.46 -3.29
CA ALA A 489 1.25 0.11 -3.21
C ALA A 489 2.05 -0.23 -4.46
N ILE A 490 2.89 0.70 -4.93
CA ILE A 490 3.74 0.52 -6.11
C ILE A 490 5.18 0.84 -5.77
N ARG A 491 6.08 -0.13 -5.94
CA ARG A 491 7.50 -0.01 -5.65
C ARG A 491 8.31 -0.49 -6.85
N HIS A 492 9.15 0.37 -7.42
CA HIS A 492 10.00 0.05 -8.58
C HIS A 492 9.22 -0.62 -9.73
N GLY A 493 8.01 -0.13 -9.97
CA GLY A 493 7.08 -0.64 -10.97
C GLY A 493 6.42 -1.99 -10.69
N GLN A 494 6.53 -2.51 -9.47
CA GLN A 494 5.76 -3.67 -9.01
C GLN A 494 4.61 -3.23 -8.11
N THR A 495 3.44 -3.83 -8.32
CA THR A 495 2.21 -3.57 -7.56
C THR A 495 2.04 -4.58 -6.43
N TYR A 496 1.68 -4.08 -5.25
CA TYR A 496 1.41 -4.85 -4.04
C TYR A 496 0.00 -4.51 -3.55
N ALA A 497 -0.83 -5.53 -3.33
CA ALA A 497 -2.19 -5.37 -2.82
C ALA A 497 -2.17 -5.28 -1.29
N LEU A 498 -3.17 -4.60 -0.73
CA LEU A 498 -3.42 -4.58 0.71
C LEU A 498 -3.75 -6.00 1.20
N ASN A 499 -3.10 -6.44 2.28
CA ASN A 499 -3.33 -7.78 2.82
C ASN A 499 -4.60 -7.84 3.69
N LYS A 500 -4.94 -9.05 4.16
CA LYS A 500 -6.10 -9.32 5.03
C LYS A 500 -6.08 -8.58 6.38
N ASP A 501 -4.95 -8.00 6.77
CA ASP A 501 -4.73 -7.31 8.03
C ASP A 501 -4.49 -5.80 7.82
N ASP A 502 -4.86 -5.27 6.65
CA ASP A 502 -4.92 -3.84 6.35
C ASP A 502 -3.55 -3.14 6.32
N TYR A 503 -2.52 -3.83 5.79
CA TYR A 503 -1.20 -3.24 5.48
C TYR A 503 -0.57 -3.87 4.23
N PHE A 504 0.53 -3.28 3.74
CA PHE A 504 1.29 -3.78 2.58
C PHE A 504 2.52 -4.56 3.04
N ASP A 505 2.66 -5.79 2.57
CA ASP A 505 3.88 -6.58 2.70
C ASP A 505 4.83 -6.28 1.53
N LEU A 506 5.88 -5.50 1.82
CA LEU A 506 6.89 -5.11 0.84
C LEU A 506 8.15 -5.98 0.98
N PRO A 507 8.98 -6.10 -0.08
CA PRO A 507 10.25 -6.81 0.00
C PRO A 507 11.17 -6.25 1.11
N ASN A 508 12.01 -7.14 1.67
CA ASN A 508 12.91 -6.90 2.81
C ASN A 508 12.21 -6.83 4.17
N ASN A 509 11.12 -7.59 4.37
CA ASN A 509 10.32 -7.60 5.61
C ASN A 509 9.86 -6.19 6.04
N LYS A 510 9.64 -5.31 5.05
CA LYS A 510 9.08 -3.99 5.30
C LYS A 510 7.57 -4.08 5.22
N SER A 511 6.90 -3.83 6.32
CA SER A 511 5.45 -3.76 6.35
C SER A 511 5.03 -2.32 6.54
N LEU A 512 4.16 -1.83 5.67
CA LEU A 512 3.85 -0.41 5.62
C LEU A 512 2.34 -0.18 5.51
N LYS A 513 1.85 0.83 6.23
CA LYS A 513 0.45 1.23 6.24
C LYS A 513 0.32 2.74 6.17
N THR A 514 -0.65 3.25 5.43
CA THR A 514 -1.03 4.67 5.52
C THR A 514 -2.14 4.86 6.53
N LEU A 515 -2.02 5.87 7.38
CA LEU A 515 -3.07 6.33 8.31
C LEU A 515 -3.94 7.43 7.67
N ALA A 516 -3.56 7.93 6.49
CA ALA A 516 -4.33 8.92 5.76
C ALA A 516 -5.58 8.29 5.15
N ALA A 517 -6.75 8.68 5.67
CA ALA A 517 -8.03 8.30 5.08
C ALA A 517 -8.46 9.21 3.90
N SER A 518 -7.76 10.32 3.69
CA SER A 518 -8.10 11.32 2.67
C SER A 518 -6.83 11.95 2.07
N PRO A 519 -6.76 12.15 0.73
CA PRO A 519 -7.80 11.81 -0.25
C PRO A 519 -7.93 10.29 -0.46
N SER A 520 -9.13 9.83 -0.83
CA SER A 520 -9.32 8.46 -1.30
C SER A 520 -8.93 8.39 -2.78
N ILE A 521 -8.00 7.50 -3.09
CA ILE A 521 -7.52 7.23 -4.45
C ILE A 521 -8.01 5.83 -4.83
N ASN A 522 -8.99 5.80 -5.72
CA ASN A 522 -9.64 4.58 -6.19
C ASN A 522 -9.09 4.24 -7.57
N ILE A 523 -8.39 3.12 -7.68
CA ILE A 523 -7.70 2.72 -8.91
C ILE A 523 -8.50 1.61 -9.59
N GLY A 524 -9.08 1.92 -10.74
CA GLY A 524 -9.78 0.98 -11.59
C GLY A 524 -8.85 -0.06 -12.22
N SER A 525 -9.42 -1.23 -12.56
CA SER A 525 -8.71 -2.23 -13.36
C SER A 525 -8.49 -1.74 -14.77
N ARG A 526 -7.36 -2.12 -15.38
CA ARG A 526 -7.07 -1.76 -16.77
C ARG A 526 -8.08 -2.45 -17.72
N PRO A 527 -8.86 -1.71 -18.53
CA PRO A 527 -9.80 -2.29 -19.47
C PRO A 527 -9.07 -3.03 -20.60
N SER A 528 -9.73 -4.01 -21.22
CA SER A 528 -9.18 -4.78 -22.35
C SER A 528 -8.91 -3.90 -23.58
N GLN A 529 -9.74 -2.88 -23.79
CA GLN A 529 -9.57 -1.85 -24.81
C GLN A 529 -9.65 -0.47 -24.16
N PRO A 530 -8.51 0.11 -23.73
CA PRO A 530 -8.48 1.45 -23.17
C PRO A 530 -8.96 2.51 -24.15
N VAL A 531 -9.79 3.44 -23.68
CA VAL A 531 -10.26 4.57 -24.46
C VAL A 531 -9.09 5.50 -24.79
N ASN A 532 -8.99 5.96 -26.04
CA ASN A 532 -7.97 6.93 -26.45
C ASN A 532 -8.37 8.37 -26.05
N TRP A 533 -8.41 8.63 -24.75
CA TRP A 533 -8.75 9.95 -24.20
C TRP A 533 -7.70 11.02 -24.54
N ILE A 534 -6.45 10.66 -24.88
CA ILE A 534 -5.44 11.64 -25.25
C ILE A 534 -5.76 12.30 -26.60
N ALA A 535 -6.35 11.56 -27.55
CA ALA A 535 -6.86 12.14 -28.79
C ALA A 535 -7.96 13.19 -28.53
N ASP A 536 -8.80 12.96 -27.53
CA ASP A 536 -9.82 13.93 -27.12
C ASP A 536 -9.23 15.16 -26.43
N ILE A 537 -8.18 15.02 -25.61
CA ILE A 537 -7.45 16.18 -25.07
C ILE A 537 -6.86 17.02 -26.20
N ILE A 538 -6.22 16.38 -27.17
CA ILE A 538 -5.60 17.06 -28.33
C ILE A 538 -6.67 17.78 -29.15
N SER A 539 -7.83 17.15 -29.37
CA SER A 539 -8.93 17.72 -30.15
C SER A 539 -9.66 18.85 -29.39
N GLY A 540 -9.79 18.72 -28.07
CA GLY A 540 -10.49 19.68 -27.21
C GLY A 540 -9.68 20.91 -26.84
N TRP A 541 -8.39 20.74 -26.54
CA TRP A 541 -7.54 21.79 -25.95
C TRP A 541 -6.18 21.95 -26.66
N GLY A 542 -5.88 21.12 -27.67
CA GLY A 542 -4.64 21.18 -28.42
C GLY A 542 -3.39 21.00 -27.55
N VAL A 543 -2.30 21.65 -27.97
CA VAL A 543 -1.01 21.62 -27.26
C VAL A 543 -1.12 22.15 -25.83
N GLN A 544 -1.94 23.17 -25.59
CA GLN A 544 -2.13 23.74 -24.24
C GLN A 544 -2.70 22.71 -23.27
N GLY A 545 -3.69 21.92 -23.70
CA GLY A 545 -4.22 20.80 -22.89
C GLY A 545 -3.17 19.75 -22.57
N VAL A 546 -2.30 19.43 -23.54
CA VAL A 546 -1.19 18.48 -23.35
C VAL A 546 -0.13 19.03 -22.39
N ILE A 547 0.23 20.32 -22.46
CA ILE A 547 1.17 20.92 -21.51
C ILE A 547 0.59 20.88 -20.08
N SER A 548 -0.69 21.20 -19.93
CA SER A 548 -1.40 21.08 -18.65
C SER A 548 -1.34 19.65 -18.09
N LEU A 549 -1.60 18.64 -18.93
CA LEU A 549 -1.51 17.22 -18.57
C LEU A 549 -0.09 16.84 -18.13
N VAL A 550 0.93 17.23 -18.90
CA VAL A 550 2.35 16.95 -18.62
C VAL A 550 2.77 17.54 -17.29
N GLY A 551 2.42 18.81 -17.04
CA GLY A 551 2.73 19.48 -15.77
C GLY A 551 2.00 18.85 -14.59
N PHE A 552 0.72 18.51 -14.74
CA PHE A 552 -0.08 17.86 -13.71
C PHE A 552 0.45 16.46 -13.37
N MET A 553 0.62 15.60 -14.37
CA MET A 553 1.07 14.22 -14.17
C MET A 553 2.55 14.12 -13.80
N GLY A 554 3.38 15.09 -14.21
CA GLY A 554 4.76 15.20 -13.76
C GLY A 554 4.90 15.35 -12.24
N SER A 555 3.85 15.82 -11.56
CA SER A 555 3.81 15.89 -10.09
C SER A 555 4.00 14.53 -9.42
N LEU A 556 3.65 13.44 -10.10
CA LEU A 556 3.85 12.06 -9.63
C LEU A 556 5.32 11.73 -9.36
N PHE A 557 6.26 12.56 -9.82
CA PHE A 557 7.70 12.35 -9.68
C PHE A 557 8.42 13.53 -8.98
N ALA A 558 7.66 14.43 -8.37
CA ALA A 558 8.17 15.69 -7.85
C ALA A 558 9.29 15.54 -6.82
N GLN A 559 9.17 14.61 -5.87
CA GLN A 559 10.20 14.36 -4.87
C GLN A 559 11.47 13.78 -5.47
N GLN A 560 11.39 12.81 -6.39
CA GLN A 560 12.57 12.25 -7.07
C GLN A 560 13.27 13.32 -7.91
N ILE A 561 12.52 14.21 -8.56
CA ILE A 561 13.06 15.35 -9.32
C ILE A 561 13.72 16.35 -8.37
N ARG A 562 13.05 16.75 -7.28
CA ARG A 562 13.61 17.66 -6.27
C ARG A 562 14.84 17.09 -5.58
N ASP A 563 14.96 15.78 -5.42
CA ASP A 563 16.15 15.17 -4.82
C ASP A 563 17.42 15.50 -5.61
N ARG A 564 17.32 15.54 -6.95
CA ARG A 564 18.46 15.86 -7.84
C ARG A 564 18.54 17.33 -8.23
N GLN A 565 17.41 17.97 -8.48
CA GLN A 565 17.35 19.33 -9.05
C GLN A 565 16.94 20.41 -8.03
N LYS A 566 16.57 20.02 -6.80
CA LYS A 566 16.13 20.91 -5.71
C LYS A 566 14.92 21.79 -6.07
N SER A 567 14.13 21.39 -7.06
CA SER A 567 13.01 22.18 -7.55
C SER A 567 12.00 21.39 -8.39
N PHE A 568 10.73 21.79 -8.34
CA PHE A 568 9.70 21.43 -9.31
C PHE A 568 8.86 22.69 -9.63
N PRO A 569 8.50 22.97 -10.89
CA PRO A 569 7.86 24.23 -11.26
C PRO A 569 6.41 24.29 -10.77
N PHE A 570 5.93 25.51 -10.53
CA PHE A 570 4.50 25.75 -10.33
C PHE A 570 3.82 25.83 -11.69
N LEU A 571 2.66 25.20 -11.83
CA LEU A 571 1.87 25.25 -13.04
C LEU A 571 0.76 26.27 -12.85
N GLU A 572 0.61 27.21 -13.78
CA GLU A 572 -0.47 28.19 -13.77
C GLU A 572 -1.32 28.01 -15.02
N ILE A 573 -2.61 27.72 -14.83
CA ILE A 573 -3.61 27.50 -15.87
C ILE A 573 -4.63 28.63 -15.76
N VAL A 574 -4.53 29.59 -16.67
CA VAL A 574 -5.38 30.79 -16.71
C VAL A 574 -6.25 30.75 -17.95
N GLY A 575 -7.45 31.32 -17.88
CA GLY A 575 -8.26 31.54 -19.06
C GLY A 575 -9.63 32.07 -18.70
N GLU A 576 -10.36 32.54 -19.69
CA GLU A 576 -11.71 33.08 -19.50
C GLU A 576 -12.71 32.00 -19.03
N PRO A 577 -13.82 32.39 -18.38
CA PRO A 577 -14.94 31.48 -18.14
C PRO A 577 -15.40 30.79 -19.44
N GLY A 578 -15.69 29.49 -19.37
CA GLY A 578 -16.10 28.71 -20.55
C GLY A 578 -14.97 28.04 -21.34
N THR A 579 -13.69 28.25 -20.98
CA THR A 579 -12.56 27.58 -21.68
C THR A 579 -12.37 26.10 -21.34
N GLY A 580 -13.21 25.52 -20.47
CA GLY A 580 -13.17 24.10 -20.11
C GLY A 580 -12.06 23.70 -19.11
N LYS A 581 -11.44 24.66 -18.41
CA LYS A 581 -10.37 24.41 -17.40
C LYS A 581 -10.81 23.42 -16.31
N SER A 582 -11.99 23.64 -15.73
CA SER A 582 -12.52 22.79 -14.65
C SER A 582 -12.83 21.37 -15.14
N THR A 583 -13.34 21.22 -16.36
CA THR A 583 -13.55 19.92 -17.02
C THR A 583 -12.22 19.17 -17.19
N LEU A 584 -11.18 19.88 -17.66
CA LEU A 584 -9.85 19.33 -17.88
C LEU A 584 -9.17 18.91 -16.56
N LEU A 585 -9.22 19.76 -15.52
CA LEU A 585 -8.65 19.45 -14.21
C LEU A 585 -9.39 18.31 -13.51
N SER A 586 -10.71 18.29 -13.58
CA SER A 586 -11.52 17.18 -13.05
C SER A 586 -11.19 15.86 -13.76
N PHE A 587 -10.91 15.91 -15.06
CA PHE A 587 -10.41 14.74 -15.79
C PHE A 587 -9.02 14.28 -15.33
N PHE A 588 -8.08 15.21 -15.10
CA PHE A 588 -6.76 14.85 -14.59
C PHE A 588 -6.82 14.20 -13.21
N TRP A 589 -7.74 14.63 -12.35
CA TRP A 589 -7.99 13.95 -11.07
C TRP A 589 -8.55 12.53 -11.26
N ARG A 590 -9.45 12.32 -12.22
CA ARG A 590 -9.94 10.97 -12.59
C ARG A 590 -8.82 10.05 -13.09
N LEU A 591 -7.85 10.57 -13.86
CA LEU A 591 -6.67 9.78 -14.30
C LEU A 591 -5.84 9.23 -13.13
N ILE A 592 -5.89 9.89 -11.97
CA ILE A 592 -5.22 9.48 -10.74
C ILE A 592 -6.19 8.95 -9.67
N GLY A 593 -7.39 8.54 -10.06
CA GLY A 593 -8.33 7.82 -9.21
C GLY A 593 -9.10 8.69 -8.20
N ARG A 594 -9.17 10.01 -8.42
CA ARG A 594 -9.92 10.93 -7.56
C ARG A 594 -11.09 11.55 -8.31
N GLU A 595 -12.29 11.28 -7.82
CA GLU A 595 -13.52 11.79 -8.43
C GLU A 595 -14.05 13.06 -7.74
N SER A 596 -14.87 13.83 -8.46
CA SER A 596 -15.60 15.01 -7.97
C SER A 596 -14.72 16.03 -7.22
N TYR A 597 -13.49 16.21 -7.68
CA TYR A 597 -12.53 17.13 -7.07
C TYR A 597 -11.81 17.94 -8.13
N GLU A 598 -11.70 19.25 -7.91
CA GLU A 598 -10.98 20.18 -8.78
C GLU A 598 -9.78 20.79 -8.06
N GLY A 599 -10.00 21.34 -6.86
CA GLY A 599 -8.98 21.98 -6.05
C GLY A 599 -9.55 22.60 -4.78
N ILE A 600 -8.74 23.45 -4.14
CA ILE A 600 -9.09 24.17 -2.90
C ILE A 600 -9.04 25.68 -3.15
N ASP A 601 -10.08 26.39 -2.74
CA ASP A 601 -10.07 27.85 -2.67
C ASP A 601 -9.23 28.29 -1.44
N PRO A 602 -8.06 28.93 -1.63
CA PRO A 602 -7.16 29.29 -0.54
C PRO A 602 -7.74 30.36 0.39
N ASN A 603 -8.76 31.12 -0.04
CA ASN A 603 -9.43 32.15 0.72
C ASN A 603 -10.62 31.62 1.54
N LYS A 604 -11.17 30.45 1.18
CA LYS A 604 -12.24 29.76 1.96
C LYS A 604 -11.70 28.88 3.10
N THR A 605 -10.39 28.75 3.24
CA THR A 605 -9.76 27.89 4.27
C THR A 605 -8.84 28.67 5.20
N THR A 606 -8.75 28.25 6.46
CA THR A 606 -7.78 28.82 7.40
C THR A 606 -6.36 28.42 7.02
N LYS A 607 -5.34 29.19 7.44
CA LYS A 607 -3.94 28.83 7.23
C LYS A 607 -3.63 27.42 7.72
N ALA A 608 -4.11 27.05 8.91
CA ALA A 608 -3.94 25.71 9.47
C ALA A 608 -4.64 24.62 8.63
N GLY A 609 -5.84 24.90 8.10
CA GLY A 609 -6.56 24.01 7.20
C GLY A 609 -5.79 23.77 5.89
N ARG A 610 -5.35 24.84 5.24
CA ARG A 610 -4.52 24.79 4.03
C ARG A 610 -3.24 23.98 4.24
N MET A 611 -2.55 24.18 5.36
CA MET A 611 -1.36 23.39 5.70
C MET A 611 -1.66 21.89 5.81
N ARG A 612 -2.81 21.49 6.37
CA ARG A 612 -3.21 20.07 6.42
C ARG A 612 -3.44 19.52 5.01
N SER A 613 -4.14 20.27 4.15
CA SER A 613 -4.40 19.86 2.77
C SER A 613 -3.10 19.66 1.99
N LEU A 614 -2.12 20.55 2.15
CA LEU A 614 -0.81 20.44 1.49
C LEU A 614 0.06 19.30 2.03
N SER A 615 -0.20 18.81 3.25
CA SER A 615 0.57 17.71 3.86
C SER A 615 -0.04 16.32 3.62
N GLN A 616 -1.31 16.24 3.18
CA GLN A 616 -2.04 14.98 2.98
C GLN A 616 -1.51 14.14 1.83
N THR A 617 -0.86 14.77 0.86
CA THR A 617 -0.41 14.08 -0.36
C THR A 617 1.07 14.28 -0.62
N SER A 618 1.64 13.34 -1.34
CA SER A 618 3.05 13.29 -1.69
C SER A 618 3.20 12.83 -3.14
N ASN A 619 4.03 13.53 -3.93
CA ASN A 619 4.07 13.34 -5.39
C ASN A 619 2.68 13.41 -6.02
N MET A 620 1.91 14.42 -5.64
CA MET A 620 0.59 14.69 -6.22
C MET A 620 0.41 16.21 -6.32
N PRO A 621 -0.46 16.68 -7.21
CA PRO A 621 -0.69 18.11 -7.34
C PRO A 621 -1.56 18.61 -6.18
N SER A 622 -1.30 19.84 -5.74
CA SER A 622 -2.20 20.64 -4.91
C SER A 622 -2.73 21.78 -5.77
N VAL A 623 -4.00 21.66 -6.17
CA VAL A 623 -4.64 22.62 -7.07
C VAL A 623 -5.30 23.72 -6.23
N LEU A 624 -4.89 24.97 -6.48
CA LEU A 624 -5.47 26.17 -5.88
C LEU A 624 -6.37 26.85 -6.91
N ILE A 625 -7.64 27.08 -6.57
CA ILE A 625 -8.66 27.65 -7.45
C ILE A 625 -9.27 28.93 -6.89
N GLU A 626 -9.87 29.77 -7.75
CA GLU A 626 -10.72 30.93 -7.36
C GLU A 626 -10.06 31.92 -6.37
N SER A 627 -8.76 32.12 -6.49
CA SER A 627 -7.98 33.03 -5.64
C SER A 627 -8.13 34.51 -6.00
N ASP A 628 -8.60 34.81 -7.21
CA ASP A 628 -8.87 36.12 -7.78
C ASP A 628 -10.35 36.51 -7.58
N ARG A 629 -10.63 37.35 -6.57
CA ARG A 629 -11.96 37.95 -6.40
C ARG A 629 -11.91 39.43 -6.75
N ASP A 630 -12.81 39.86 -7.63
CA ASP A 630 -13.00 41.28 -7.93
C ASP A 630 -13.40 42.03 -6.65
N GLY A 631 -12.63 43.06 -6.32
CA GLY A 631 -12.79 43.92 -5.15
C GLY A 631 -14.01 44.85 -5.21
N ALA A 632 -15.20 44.34 -5.54
CA ALA A 632 -16.45 45.09 -5.61
C ALA A 632 -17.31 44.99 -4.33
N GLY A 633 -16.71 44.65 -3.19
CA GLY A 633 -17.37 44.63 -1.88
C GLY A 633 -16.49 45.29 -0.83
N THR A 634 -17.06 46.26 -0.11
CA THR A 634 -16.46 47.09 0.96
C THR A 634 -16.09 46.30 2.23
N GLY A 635 -15.40 45.17 2.09
CA GLY A 635 -14.97 44.34 3.21
C GLY A 635 -13.70 43.55 2.89
N ARG A 636 -12.58 43.96 3.49
CA ARG A 636 -11.42 43.20 4.01
C ARG A 636 -11.10 41.76 3.52
N ASN A 637 -11.42 41.36 2.29
CA ASN A 637 -11.01 40.09 1.69
C ASN A 637 -9.85 40.36 0.73
N SER A 638 -8.64 40.43 1.28
CA SER A 638 -7.40 40.59 0.52
C SER A 638 -7.17 39.41 -0.42
N GLN A 639 -6.75 39.68 -1.65
CA GLN A 639 -6.21 38.70 -2.60
C GLN A 639 -5.19 37.77 -1.92
N PHE A 640 -5.17 36.49 -2.30
CA PHE A 640 -4.25 35.52 -1.70
C PHE A 640 -2.79 35.89 -1.95
N ASN A 641 -1.97 35.88 -0.89
CA ASN A 641 -0.54 36.20 -1.00
C ASN A 641 0.27 35.01 -1.53
N TRP A 642 0.54 35.00 -2.83
CA TRP A 642 1.32 33.97 -3.52
C TRP A 642 2.78 33.85 -3.07
N ASP A 643 3.36 34.90 -2.45
CA ASP A 643 4.73 34.84 -1.92
C ASP A 643 4.90 33.86 -0.77
N GLU A 644 3.81 33.46 -0.09
CA GLU A 644 3.85 32.41 0.93
C GLU A 644 4.24 31.03 0.36
N LEU A 645 4.02 30.78 -0.94
CA LEU A 645 4.29 29.47 -1.56
C LEU A 645 5.74 29.31 -2.03
N LYS A 646 6.57 30.36 -1.91
CA LYS A 646 7.92 30.40 -2.50
C LYS A 646 8.83 29.23 -2.09
N ASN A 647 8.73 28.77 -0.84
CA ASN A 647 9.51 27.67 -0.27
C ASN A 647 8.97 26.27 -0.65
N LEU A 648 7.79 26.18 -1.25
CA LEU A 648 7.21 24.91 -1.70
C LEU A 648 7.85 24.43 -3.00
N TYR A 649 8.50 25.34 -3.74
CA TYR A 649 9.20 25.06 -4.99
C TYR A 649 10.29 23.98 -4.81
N ASP A 650 11.08 24.12 -3.75
CA ASP A 650 12.17 23.23 -3.34
C ASP A 650 11.73 22.14 -2.34
N GLY A 651 10.45 22.08 -1.98
CA GLY A 651 9.91 21.10 -1.03
C GLY A 651 10.18 21.44 0.44
N GLY A 652 10.35 22.73 0.74
CA GLY A 652 10.56 23.24 2.09
C GLY A 652 9.36 23.03 3.02
N THR A 653 9.45 23.56 4.23
CA THR A 653 8.42 23.38 5.26
C THR A 653 7.08 24.01 4.86
N ILE A 654 5.98 23.28 5.09
CA ILE A 654 4.61 23.80 4.95
C ILE A 654 4.27 24.76 6.10
N GLY A 655 5.08 24.72 7.17
CA GLY A 655 4.96 25.51 8.38
C GLY A 655 5.13 24.65 9.63
N THR A 656 5.08 25.31 10.78
CA THR A 656 5.59 24.79 12.04
C THR A 656 4.44 24.51 13.03
N ARG A 657 4.41 23.34 13.68
CA ARG A 657 3.45 23.00 14.75
C ARG A 657 4.16 22.49 15.99
N GLY A 658 3.72 22.89 17.18
CA GLY A 658 4.20 22.29 18.42
C GLY A 658 3.72 20.84 18.55
N VAL A 659 4.62 19.93 18.93
CA VAL A 659 4.26 18.56 19.31
C VAL A 659 3.79 18.59 20.77
N LYS A 660 2.77 17.81 21.12
CA LYS A 660 2.38 17.63 22.53
C LYS A 660 3.40 16.70 23.21
N SER A 661 4.59 17.21 23.48
CA SER A 661 5.59 16.56 24.33
C SER A 661 5.95 17.47 25.50
N ALA A 662 6.58 16.91 26.54
CA ALA A 662 7.05 17.70 27.69
C ALA A 662 8.26 18.61 27.34
N GLY A 663 8.74 18.57 26.08
CA GLY A 663 9.86 19.34 25.56
C GLY A 663 9.45 20.43 24.56
N ASN A 664 10.45 21.12 23.99
CA ASN A 664 10.28 22.16 22.96
C ASN A 664 10.30 21.59 21.53
N GLU A 665 9.73 20.40 21.33
CA GLU A 665 9.76 19.73 20.03
C GLU A 665 8.71 20.29 19.08
N VAL A 666 9.11 20.38 17.82
CA VAL A 666 8.36 21.07 16.79
C VAL A 666 8.30 20.19 15.55
N TYR A 667 7.09 20.01 15.04
CA TYR A 667 6.81 19.27 13.81
C TYR A 667 6.75 20.23 12.61
N GLU A 668 7.70 20.08 11.70
CA GLU A 668 7.82 20.86 10.47
C GLU A 668 7.72 19.94 9.24
N PRO A 669 6.50 19.57 8.81
CA PRO A 669 6.33 18.67 7.68
C PRO A 669 6.84 19.34 6.39
N PRO A 670 7.70 18.66 5.60
CA PRO A 670 8.10 19.15 4.29
C PRO A 670 6.95 19.04 3.29
N PHE A 671 6.97 19.93 2.28
CA PHE A 671 6.04 19.87 1.17
C PHE A 671 6.46 18.81 0.15
N ARG A 672 5.61 17.79 0.01
CA ARG A 672 5.90 16.61 -0.82
C ARG A 672 5.17 16.62 -2.17
N GLY A 673 4.19 17.50 -2.37
CA GLY A 673 3.40 17.63 -3.61
C GLY A 673 3.93 18.69 -4.58
N THR A 674 3.09 19.15 -5.49
CA THR A 674 3.36 20.30 -6.39
C THR A 674 2.23 21.31 -6.31
N ILE A 675 2.44 22.53 -6.82
CA ILE A 675 1.39 23.55 -6.86
C ILE A 675 0.90 23.69 -8.30
N VAL A 676 -0.42 23.60 -8.47
CA VAL A 676 -1.14 23.96 -9.68
C VAL A 676 -2.09 25.10 -9.32
N ILE A 677 -2.12 26.14 -10.13
CA ILE A 677 -2.93 27.33 -9.93
C ILE A 677 -3.92 27.38 -11.09
N SER A 678 -5.22 27.46 -10.80
CA SER A 678 -6.27 27.59 -11.82
C SER A 678 -7.17 28.78 -11.49
N GLN A 679 -7.18 29.79 -12.34
CA GLN A 679 -7.91 31.04 -12.09
C GLN A 679 -8.27 31.73 -13.41
N ASN A 680 -9.06 32.82 -13.34
CA ASN A 680 -9.48 33.54 -14.53
C ASN A 680 -8.46 34.62 -14.93
N LEU A 681 -7.81 35.26 -13.95
CA LEU A 681 -6.78 36.28 -14.15
C LEU A 681 -5.37 35.77 -13.81
N PRO A 682 -4.30 36.26 -14.45
CA PRO A 682 -2.93 35.88 -14.12
C PRO A 682 -2.52 36.21 -12.67
N VAL A 683 -1.61 35.40 -12.10
CA VAL A 683 -1.00 35.61 -10.78
C VAL A 683 -0.23 36.92 -10.77
N VAL A 684 -0.53 37.77 -9.79
CA VAL A 684 0.28 38.91 -9.42
C VAL A 684 1.10 38.56 -8.17
N ALA A 685 2.42 38.50 -8.30
CA ALA A 685 3.34 38.12 -7.22
C ALA A 685 4.75 38.69 -7.43
N SER A 686 5.65 38.52 -6.46
CA SER A 686 7.05 38.93 -6.64
C SER A 686 7.74 38.20 -7.81
N LYS A 687 8.80 38.81 -8.35
CA LYS A 687 9.70 38.20 -9.36
C LYS A 687 10.17 36.80 -8.95
N ALA A 688 10.38 36.57 -7.66
CA ALA A 688 10.81 35.28 -7.15
C ALA A 688 9.75 34.20 -7.41
N VAL A 689 8.48 34.47 -7.14
CA VAL A 689 7.38 33.53 -7.42
C VAL A 689 7.14 33.41 -8.92
N LEU A 690 7.03 34.53 -9.64
CA LEU A 690 6.74 34.50 -11.08
C LEU A 690 7.77 33.71 -11.89
N SER A 691 9.05 33.76 -11.51
CA SER A 691 10.11 32.98 -12.17
C SER A 691 10.08 31.47 -11.90
N ARG A 692 9.21 30.99 -10.99
CA ARG A 692 8.98 29.57 -10.68
C ARG A 692 7.73 29.01 -11.38
N ILE A 693 6.95 29.87 -12.05
CA ILE A 693 5.67 29.52 -12.65
C ILE A 693 5.85 29.29 -14.16
N CYS A 694 5.31 28.19 -14.66
CA CYS A 694 5.05 27.95 -16.08
C CYS A 694 3.60 28.34 -16.37
N HIS A 695 3.40 29.36 -17.19
CA HIS A 695 2.11 30.01 -17.40
C HIS A 695 1.43 29.56 -18.69
N LEU A 696 0.19 29.11 -18.56
CA LEU A 696 -0.66 28.66 -19.66
C LEU A 696 -1.89 29.56 -19.74
N PHE A 697 -2.19 30.04 -20.94
CA PHE A 697 -3.36 30.87 -21.19
C PHE A 697 -4.31 30.19 -22.18
N PHE A 698 -5.55 29.95 -21.74
CA PHE A 698 -6.62 29.35 -22.52
C PHE A 698 -7.57 30.44 -23.02
N THR A 699 -7.82 30.44 -24.33
CA THR A 699 -8.70 31.40 -25.01
C THR A 699 -9.95 30.70 -25.57
N VAL A 700 -11.09 31.39 -25.57
CA VAL A 700 -12.34 30.86 -26.16
C VAL A 700 -12.29 30.83 -27.70
N GLU A 701 -11.45 31.67 -28.31
CA GLU A 701 -11.32 31.85 -29.77
C GLU A 701 -10.99 30.57 -30.56
N ARG A 702 -10.46 29.53 -29.89
CA ARG A 702 -10.06 28.26 -30.52
C ARG A 702 -11.11 27.15 -30.39
N GLN A 703 -12.28 27.45 -29.82
CA GLN A 703 -13.35 26.47 -29.66
C GLN A 703 -14.09 26.22 -30.98
N THR A 704 -14.16 24.94 -31.35
CA THR A 704 -14.88 24.41 -32.52
C THR A 704 -15.94 23.40 -32.07
N ARG A 705 -16.83 23.00 -32.98
CA ARG A 705 -17.80 21.91 -32.69
C ARG A 705 -17.10 20.60 -32.31
N ASP A 706 -15.96 20.31 -32.94
CA ASP A 706 -15.18 19.11 -32.65
C ASP A 706 -14.52 19.17 -31.27
N SER A 707 -14.01 20.35 -30.87
CA SER A 707 -13.44 20.52 -29.53
C SER A 707 -14.51 20.42 -28.44
N GLU A 708 -15.71 20.95 -28.67
CA GLU A 708 -16.84 20.81 -27.74
C GLU A 708 -17.27 19.34 -27.62
N ALA A 709 -17.37 18.62 -28.73
CA ALA A 709 -17.68 17.20 -28.73
C ALA A 709 -16.62 16.37 -27.99
N ALA A 710 -15.34 16.71 -28.15
CA ALA A 710 -14.24 16.07 -27.41
C ALA A 710 -14.31 16.36 -25.91
N ALA A 711 -14.60 17.61 -25.51
CA ALA A 711 -14.78 17.97 -24.11
C ALA A 711 -15.94 17.20 -23.45
N ARG A 712 -17.07 17.04 -24.15
CA ARG A 712 -18.21 16.23 -23.67
C ARG A 712 -17.85 14.75 -23.50
N ARG A 713 -17.04 14.17 -24.40
CA ARG A 713 -16.54 12.80 -24.25
C ARG A 713 -15.67 12.67 -23.01
N ILE A 714 -14.76 13.61 -22.78
CA ILE A 714 -13.93 13.67 -21.57
C ILE A 714 -14.78 13.79 -20.31
N GLU A 715 -15.83 14.63 -20.33
CA GLU A 715 -16.74 14.79 -19.20
C GLU A 715 -17.47 13.49 -18.85
N ALA A 716 -17.88 12.70 -19.86
CA ALA A 716 -18.60 11.44 -19.68
C ALA A 716 -17.75 10.29 -19.09
N LEU A 717 -16.43 10.31 -19.23
CA LEU A 717 -15.55 9.24 -18.75
C LEU A 717 -15.55 9.13 -17.22
N GLN A 718 -15.78 7.95 -16.65
CA GLN A 718 -15.76 7.78 -15.20
C GLN A 718 -14.34 7.50 -14.69
N SER A 719 -14.13 7.60 -13.37
CA SER A 719 -12.81 7.37 -12.77
C SER A 719 -12.32 5.93 -13.03
N GLU A 720 -13.22 4.96 -12.98
CA GLU A 720 -12.94 3.52 -13.17
C GLU A 720 -12.42 3.22 -14.58
N ASP A 721 -12.83 3.99 -15.57
CA ASP A 721 -12.45 3.79 -16.98
C ASP A 721 -11.00 4.18 -17.26
N VAL A 722 -10.47 5.16 -16.51
CA VAL A 722 -9.21 5.84 -16.85
C VAL A 722 -8.15 5.84 -15.75
N SER A 723 -8.53 5.62 -14.49
CA SER A 723 -7.62 5.67 -13.33
C SER A 723 -6.52 4.60 -13.34
N HIS A 724 -6.67 3.53 -14.12
CA HIS A 724 -5.62 2.55 -14.37
C HIS A 724 -4.33 3.20 -14.93
N PHE A 725 -4.45 4.37 -15.56
CA PHE A 725 -3.32 5.14 -16.10
C PHE A 725 -2.30 5.52 -15.02
N LEU A 726 -2.74 5.78 -13.77
CA LEU A 726 -1.83 6.02 -12.64
C LEU A 726 -0.85 4.86 -12.45
N VAL A 727 -1.36 3.63 -12.48
CA VAL A 727 -0.54 2.42 -12.33
C VAL A 727 0.39 2.26 -13.52
N ASP A 728 -0.10 2.48 -14.74
CA ASP A 728 0.71 2.37 -15.95
C ASP A 728 1.90 3.35 -15.93
N VAL A 729 1.67 4.60 -15.53
CA VAL A 729 2.72 5.62 -15.37
C VAL A 729 3.75 5.21 -14.31
N LEU A 730 3.29 4.77 -13.14
CA LEU A 730 4.18 4.41 -12.02
C LEU A 730 4.92 3.08 -12.26
N LYS A 731 4.37 2.18 -13.08
CA LYS A 731 5.10 0.99 -13.56
C LYS A 731 6.32 1.33 -14.41
N MET A 732 6.29 2.48 -15.08
CA MET A 732 7.40 2.98 -15.89
C MET A 732 8.35 3.91 -15.14
N GLU A 733 8.20 4.10 -13.81
CA GLU A 733 8.95 5.07 -12.99
C GLU A 733 10.44 5.16 -13.36
N VAL A 734 11.14 4.02 -13.41
CA VAL A 734 12.59 3.99 -13.65
C VAL A 734 12.94 4.55 -15.03
N LYS A 735 12.23 4.11 -16.08
CA LYS A 735 12.46 4.58 -17.45
C LYS A 735 12.02 6.03 -17.62
N PHE A 736 10.89 6.39 -17.02
CA PHE A 736 10.34 7.75 -17.05
C PHE A 736 11.34 8.76 -16.48
N LEU A 737 11.85 8.50 -15.28
CA LEU A 737 12.84 9.36 -14.63
C LEU A 737 14.17 9.38 -15.39
N GLN A 738 14.60 8.26 -15.95
CA GLN A 738 15.82 8.19 -16.77
C GLN A 738 15.71 9.13 -17.99
N THR A 739 14.65 8.99 -18.79
CA THR A 739 14.40 9.87 -19.94
C THR A 739 14.34 11.33 -19.53
N PHE A 740 13.63 11.65 -18.45
CA PHE A 740 13.56 13.02 -17.92
C PHE A 740 14.95 13.59 -17.62
N PHE A 741 15.79 12.86 -16.87
CA PHE A 741 17.12 13.37 -16.50
C PHE A 741 18.08 13.45 -17.69
N ASP A 742 17.96 12.55 -18.66
CA ASP A 742 18.82 12.53 -19.84
C ASP A 742 18.54 13.68 -20.80
N THR A 743 17.27 14.08 -20.98
CA THR A 743 16.91 15.12 -21.95
C THR A 743 16.86 16.54 -21.36
N LYS A 744 16.65 16.69 -20.04
CA LYS A 744 16.43 18.00 -19.40
C LYS A 744 17.53 19.02 -19.66
N MET A 745 18.81 18.62 -19.58
CA MET A 745 19.91 19.58 -19.75
C MET A 745 20.00 20.12 -21.18
N ALA A 746 19.73 19.28 -22.18
CA ALA A 746 19.71 19.70 -23.58
C ALA A 746 18.61 20.73 -23.84
N HIS A 747 17.41 20.51 -23.29
CA HIS A 747 16.29 21.46 -23.40
C HIS A 747 16.57 22.80 -22.72
N GLU A 748 17.22 22.78 -21.55
CA GLU A 748 17.57 24.02 -20.85
C GLU A 748 18.61 24.85 -21.62
N ASN A 749 19.62 24.19 -22.19
CA ASN A 749 20.61 24.86 -23.04
C ASN A 749 19.93 25.45 -24.28
N TRP A 750 19.06 24.67 -24.95
CA TRP A 750 18.31 25.16 -26.10
C TRP A 750 17.46 26.39 -25.79
N LEU A 751 16.76 26.45 -24.66
CA LEU A 751 15.98 27.63 -24.26
C LEU A 751 16.87 28.86 -24.05
N LYS A 752 18.04 28.69 -23.41
CA LYS A 752 19.00 29.78 -23.19
C LYS A 752 19.59 30.28 -24.50
N ASP A 753 20.01 29.36 -25.36
CA ASP A 753 20.60 29.67 -26.67
C ASP A 753 19.58 30.34 -27.60
N SER A 754 18.29 30.05 -27.40
CA SER A 754 17.17 30.67 -28.13
C SER A 754 16.73 32.02 -27.55
N GLY A 755 17.35 32.51 -26.47
CA GLY A 755 17.18 33.88 -25.97
C GLY A 755 16.50 34.04 -24.60
N VAL A 756 16.13 32.95 -23.91
CA VAL A 756 15.57 33.03 -22.54
C VAL A 756 16.69 33.34 -21.54
N LYS A 757 16.68 34.54 -20.96
CA LYS A 757 17.80 35.05 -20.14
C LYS A 757 17.73 34.58 -18.69
N ALA A 758 16.55 34.58 -18.07
CA ALA A 758 16.41 34.18 -16.69
C ALA A 758 16.61 32.67 -16.51
N PHE A 759 17.69 32.30 -15.81
CA PHE A 759 18.03 30.90 -15.52
C PHE A 759 16.85 30.09 -15.00
N ARG A 760 16.09 30.61 -14.04
CA ARG A 760 14.97 29.87 -13.43
C ARG A 760 13.82 29.65 -14.41
N VAL A 761 13.57 30.59 -15.32
CA VAL A 761 12.55 30.44 -16.37
C VAL A 761 12.95 29.33 -17.33
N ALA A 762 14.17 29.37 -17.86
CA ALA A 762 14.70 28.31 -18.72
C ALA A 762 14.67 26.95 -18.02
N HIS A 763 15.09 26.89 -16.75
CA HIS A 763 15.09 25.66 -15.95
C HIS A 763 13.69 25.07 -15.78
N CYS A 764 12.68 25.87 -15.40
CA CYS A 764 11.31 25.39 -15.19
C CYS A 764 10.66 24.89 -16.49
N HIS A 765 10.85 25.62 -17.60
CA HIS A 765 10.28 25.25 -18.89
C HIS A 765 10.99 24.03 -19.50
N ALA A 766 12.31 23.88 -19.27
CA ALA A 766 13.05 22.67 -19.64
C ALA A 766 12.56 21.42 -18.88
N GLN A 767 12.11 21.56 -17.63
CA GLN A 767 11.49 20.45 -16.90
C GLN A 767 10.20 19.99 -17.59
N LEU A 768 9.36 20.91 -18.11
CA LEU A 768 8.16 20.52 -18.87
C LEU A 768 8.50 19.80 -20.19
N LEU A 769 9.53 20.25 -20.92
CA LEU A 769 10.00 19.57 -22.13
C LEU A 769 10.51 18.15 -21.84
N ALA A 770 11.28 17.98 -20.77
CA ALA A 770 11.78 16.68 -20.37
C ALA A 770 10.67 15.74 -19.86
N LEU A 771 9.66 16.28 -19.16
CA LEU A 771 8.48 15.50 -18.76
C LEU A 771 7.66 15.06 -19.98
N PHE A 772 7.55 15.90 -21.00
CA PHE A 772 6.91 15.55 -22.27
C PHE A 772 7.66 14.41 -22.99
N ASP A 773 9.00 14.46 -23.00
CA ASP A 773 9.81 13.35 -23.53
C ASP A 773 9.55 12.03 -22.81
N ALA A 774 9.47 12.06 -21.49
CA ALA A 774 9.16 10.89 -20.68
C ALA A 774 7.72 10.38 -20.91
N MET A 775 6.75 11.28 -21.10
CA MET A 775 5.35 10.93 -21.35
C MET A 775 5.11 10.23 -22.68
N LYS A 776 5.94 10.51 -23.71
CA LYS A 776 5.88 9.79 -25.00
C LYS A 776 6.07 8.27 -24.87
N LEU A 777 6.71 7.80 -23.80
CA LEU A 777 6.87 6.37 -23.50
C LEU A 777 5.53 5.68 -23.22
N LEU A 778 4.55 6.42 -22.68
CA LEU A 778 3.23 5.94 -22.28
C LEU A 778 2.14 6.33 -23.28
N LEU A 779 2.30 7.49 -23.92
CA LEU A 779 1.35 8.07 -24.87
C LEU A 779 2.03 8.33 -26.22
N PRO A 780 2.13 7.33 -27.10
CA PRO A 780 2.84 7.45 -28.38
C PRO A 780 2.27 8.53 -29.31
N ASP A 781 0.98 8.83 -29.22
CA ASP A 781 0.31 9.87 -30.02
C ASP A 781 0.92 11.27 -29.81
N LEU A 782 1.57 11.50 -28.66
CA LEU A 782 2.26 12.75 -28.35
C LEU A 782 3.44 13.06 -29.28
N VAL A 783 4.04 12.04 -29.93
CA VAL A 783 5.16 12.23 -30.87
C VAL A 783 4.78 13.21 -32.00
N ARG A 784 3.51 13.23 -32.42
CA ARG A 784 3.02 14.11 -33.49
C ARG A 784 3.02 15.59 -33.10
N LEU A 785 3.09 15.90 -31.81
CA LEU A 785 3.04 17.25 -31.27
C LEU A 785 4.42 17.80 -30.90
N ASP A 786 5.51 17.07 -31.15
CA ASP A 786 6.85 17.43 -30.65
C ASP A 786 7.26 18.87 -30.99
N GLY A 787 7.15 19.26 -32.27
CA GLY A 787 7.46 20.62 -32.72
C GLY A 787 6.52 21.68 -32.12
N ALA A 788 5.21 21.42 -32.11
CA ALA A 788 4.22 22.37 -31.61
C ALA A 788 4.30 22.56 -30.09
N PHE A 789 4.55 21.48 -29.34
CA PHE A 789 4.78 21.51 -27.89
C PHE A 789 6.05 22.28 -27.56
N LYS A 790 7.15 21.99 -28.27
CA LYS A 790 8.43 22.68 -28.07
C LYS A 790 8.33 24.18 -28.34
N GLN A 791 7.62 24.56 -29.41
CA GLN A 791 7.37 25.95 -29.76
C GLN A 791 6.51 26.66 -28.70
N ALA A 792 5.41 26.05 -28.26
CA ALA A 792 4.54 26.63 -27.24
C ALA A 792 5.27 26.84 -25.91
N ILE A 793 6.11 25.90 -25.48
CA ILE A 793 6.93 26.07 -24.27
C ILE A 793 7.95 27.23 -24.41
N PHE A 794 8.52 27.41 -25.61
CA PHE A 794 9.44 28.53 -25.86
C PHE A 794 8.74 29.89 -25.82
N GLU A 795 7.52 29.98 -26.37
CA GLU A 795 6.68 31.18 -26.28
C GLU A 795 6.36 31.50 -24.81
N MET A 796 5.88 30.51 -24.05
CA MET A 796 5.62 30.66 -22.60
C MET A 796 6.85 31.13 -21.83
N ALA A 797 8.02 30.54 -22.12
CA ALA A 797 9.28 30.91 -21.47
C ALA A 797 9.70 32.34 -21.82
N THR A 798 9.53 32.73 -23.08
CA THR A 798 9.90 34.06 -23.59
C THR A 798 9.00 35.14 -23.00
N GLU A 799 7.69 34.94 -23.01
CA GLU A 799 6.72 35.85 -22.38
C GLU A 799 6.99 36.01 -20.89
N ARG A 800 7.30 34.91 -20.20
CA ARG A 800 7.63 34.95 -18.78
C ARG A 800 8.95 35.69 -18.54
N ASP A 801 9.99 35.47 -19.34
CA ASP A 801 11.27 36.19 -19.23
C ASP A 801 11.09 37.71 -19.46
N GLN A 802 10.24 38.09 -20.43
CA GLN A 802 9.86 39.48 -20.68
C GLN A 802 9.05 40.08 -19.53
N THR A 803 8.09 39.34 -18.97
CA THR A 803 7.26 39.77 -17.83
C THR A 803 8.09 39.95 -16.56
N LEU A 804 9.12 39.13 -16.38
CA LEU A 804 10.10 39.34 -15.32
C LEU A 804 10.98 40.59 -15.58
N ASN A 805 10.91 41.19 -16.76
CA ASN A 805 11.61 42.41 -17.14
C ASN A 805 10.77 43.68 -17.13
N THR A 806 9.43 43.57 -17.13
CA THR A 806 8.51 44.70 -17.01
C THR A 806 8.41 45.23 -15.58
N GLU A 807 8.06 46.51 -15.46
CA GLU A 807 7.87 47.23 -14.20
C GLU A 807 6.59 46.76 -13.49
N HIS A 808 6.57 46.79 -12.15
CA HIS A 808 5.39 46.35 -11.39
C HIS A 808 4.18 47.28 -11.67
N PRO A 809 2.95 46.78 -11.88
CA PRO A 809 1.79 47.63 -12.20
C PRO A 809 1.56 48.79 -11.22
N LEU A 810 1.71 48.53 -9.91
CA LEU A 810 1.66 49.58 -8.88
C LEU A 810 2.73 50.67 -9.06
N ASN A 811 3.95 50.29 -9.50
CA ASN A 811 5.00 51.25 -9.80
C ASN A 811 4.65 52.06 -11.05
N ILE A 812 4.11 51.42 -12.09
CA ILE A 812 3.63 52.10 -13.30
C ILE A 812 2.57 53.15 -12.92
N GLN A 813 1.52 52.75 -12.20
CA GLN A 813 0.47 53.68 -11.75
C GLN A 813 1.05 54.82 -10.89
N PHE A 814 1.95 54.51 -9.96
CA PHE A 814 2.58 55.52 -9.11
C PHE A 814 3.41 56.51 -9.90
N PHE A 815 4.27 56.05 -10.82
CA PHE A 815 5.12 56.92 -11.61
C PHE A 815 4.34 57.69 -12.69
N ASP A 816 3.26 57.13 -13.23
CA ASP A 816 2.32 57.85 -14.10
C ASP A 816 1.65 59.01 -13.36
N VAL A 817 1.16 58.77 -12.13
CA VAL A 817 0.58 59.83 -11.29
C VAL A 817 1.66 60.84 -10.91
N LEU A 818 2.86 60.38 -10.58
CA LEU A 818 4.00 61.26 -10.27
C LEU A 818 4.36 62.16 -11.45
N GLU A 819 4.38 61.63 -12.66
CA GLU A 819 4.64 62.37 -13.89
C GLU A 819 3.53 63.39 -14.17
N ARG A 820 2.25 63.02 -13.99
CA ARG A 820 1.10 63.94 -14.13
C ARG A 820 1.15 65.08 -13.13
N LEU A 821 1.50 64.80 -11.87
CA LEU A 821 1.70 65.81 -10.83
C LEU A 821 2.88 66.74 -11.16
N ASN A 822 3.88 66.26 -11.89
CA ASN A 822 5.07 67.01 -12.28
C ASN A 822 4.97 67.68 -13.67
N ALA A 823 3.88 67.46 -14.43
CA ALA A 823 3.72 67.95 -15.80
C ALA A 823 3.53 69.48 -15.88
N ALA A 824 3.94 70.08 -17.01
CA ALA A 824 3.83 71.52 -17.25
C ALA A 824 2.37 71.95 -17.48
N PRO A 825 1.97 73.16 -17.05
CA PRO A 825 0.56 73.52 -16.92
C PRO A 825 -0.07 74.05 -18.19
N ASN A 826 -0.11 73.28 -19.28
CA ASN A 826 -0.94 73.56 -20.45
C ASN A 826 -1.12 72.31 -21.34
N ALA A 827 -2.17 71.52 -21.09
CA ALA A 827 -2.88 70.69 -22.09
C ALA A 827 -4.08 69.93 -21.49
N ILE A 828 -4.93 70.59 -20.69
CA ILE A 828 -6.29 70.10 -20.42
C ILE A 828 -7.24 71.29 -20.59
N GLU A 829 -7.88 71.38 -21.75
CA GLU A 829 -9.03 72.28 -21.91
C GLU A 829 -10.18 71.76 -21.03
N GLY A 830 -10.61 72.57 -20.06
CA GLY A 830 -11.86 72.34 -19.32
C GLY A 830 -11.80 72.33 -17.78
N ALA A 831 -10.65 72.50 -17.13
CA ALA A 831 -10.58 72.60 -15.67
C ALA A 831 -10.04 73.97 -15.21
N ALA A 832 -10.88 74.73 -14.51
CA ALA A 832 -10.57 76.06 -13.95
C ALA A 832 -9.63 76.03 -12.71
N HIS A 833 -8.62 75.15 -12.71
CA HIS A 833 -7.57 75.13 -11.68
C HIS A 833 -6.21 75.20 -12.35
N HIS A 834 -5.53 76.35 -12.21
CA HIS A 834 -4.14 76.51 -12.58
C HIS A 834 -3.28 75.49 -11.82
N ILE A 835 -2.84 74.43 -12.48
CA ILE A 835 -1.83 73.52 -11.92
C ILE A 835 -0.53 74.35 -11.82
N ARG A 836 -0.08 74.69 -10.61
CA ARG A 836 1.28 75.20 -10.42
C ARG A 836 2.22 74.05 -10.76
N ARG A 837 3.38 74.32 -11.39
CA ARG A 837 4.49 73.33 -11.46
C ARG A 837 4.79 72.85 -10.03
N LEU A 838 4.35 71.67 -9.66
CA LEU A 838 4.74 71.05 -8.41
C LEU A 838 6.11 70.44 -8.67
N HIS A 839 7.17 71.21 -8.41
CA HIS A 839 8.50 70.62 -8.34
C HIS A 839 8.50 69.66 -7.15
N ILE A 840 8.34 68.37 -7.39
CA ILE A 840 8.26 67.31 -6.37
C ILE A 840 9.60 66.59 -6.16
N ASN A 841 10.60 66.88 -6.99
CA ASN A 841 11.95 66.35 -6.82
C ASN A 841 12.77 67.20 -5.83
N HIS A 842 13.03 66.69 -4.63
CA HIS A 842 13.85 67.33 -3.61
C HIS A 842 15.37 67.22 -3.86
N SER A 843 15.81 66.40 -4.81
CA SER A 843 17.23 66.15 -5.07
C SER A 843 17.88 67.29 -5.86
N LYS A 844 18.99 67.82 -5.36
CA LYS A 844 19.88 68.74 -6.11
C LYS A 844 20.67 68.05 -7.23
N ASN A 845 20.76 66.71 -7.21
CA ASN A 845 21.46 65.95 -8.23
C ASN A 845 20.48 65.61 -9.37
N PRO A 846 20.73 66.04 -10.61
CA PRO A 846 19.83 65.84 -11.75
C PRO A 846 19.67 64.37 -12.16
N ASN A 847 20.57 63.48 -11.72
CA ASN A 847 20.47 62.05 -11.98
C ASN A 847 19.64 61.30 -10.92
N LEU A 848 19.15 62.00 -9.89
CA LEU A 848 18.39 61.41 -8.80
C LEU A 848 17.02 62.06 -8.65
N LEU A 849 16.03 61.23 -8.43
CA LEU A 849 14.68 61.61 -8.04
C LEU A 849 14.55 61.35 -6.53
N ALA A 850 14.42 62.41 -5.73
CA ALA A 850 14.16 62.30 -4.30
C ALA A 850 12.75 62.84 -4.00
N ILE A 851 11.86 61.96 -3.54
CA ILE A 851 10.45 62.29 -3.32
C ILE A 851 10.01 62.04 -1.87
N SER A 852 9.13 62.89 -1.36
CA SER A 852 8.49 62.72 -0.05
C SER A 852 7.16 61.96 -0.23
N MET A 853 7.05 60.76 0.32
CA MET A 853 5.82 59.95 0.21
C MET A 853 4.59 60.66 0.81
N PRO A 854 4.66 61.26 2.03
CA PRO A 854 3.52 62.01 2.56
C PRO A 854 3.07 63.16 1.65
N GLU A 855 4.03 63.86 1.04
CA GLU A 855 3.76 64.98 0.14
C GLU A 855 3.09 64.53 -1.15
N ILE A 856 3.56 63.44 -1.76
CA ILE A 856 2.93 62.88 -2.97
C ILE A 856 1.50 62.44 -2.70
N TYR A 857 1.24 61.75 -1.59
CA TYR A 857 -0.11 61.31 -1.26
C TYR A 857 -1.04 62.47 -0.92
N GLN A 858 -0.53 63.52 -0.27
CA GLN A 858 -1.28 64.75 -0.04
C GLN A 858 -1.67 65.42 -1.37
N LEU A 859 -0.71 65.57 -2.29
CA LEU A 859 -0.94 66.16 -3.60
C LEU A 859 -1.90 65.32 -4.45
N ALA A 860 -1.71 63.99 -4.49
CA ALA A 860 -2.61 63.11 -5.22
C ALA A 860 -4.07 63.22 -4.72
N ASN A 861 -4.28 63.30 -3.41
CA ASN A 861 -5.61 63.53 -2.82
C ASN A 861 -6.18 64.91 -3.20
N GLU A 862 -5.37 65.97 -3.17
CA GLU A 862 -5.78 67.33 -3.54
C GLU A 862 -6.24 67.41 -5.01
N TYR A 863 -5.49 66.76 -5.91
CA TYR A 863 -5.77 66.72 -7.34
C TYR A 863 -6.66 65.54 -7.78
N ARG A 864 -7.19 64.77 -6.82
CA ARG A 864 -8.07 63.60 -7.05
C ARG A 864 -7.46 62.53 -7.98
N TYR A 865 -6.15 62.33 -7.92
CA TYR A 865 -5.50 61.17 -8.52
C TYR A 865 -5.56 59.97 -7.57
N ASP A 866 -5.90 58.81 -8.12
CA ASP A 866 -5.96 57.57 -7.36
C ASP A 866 -4.56 56.95 -7.23
N LEU A 867 -4.07 56.82 -5.99
CA LEU A 867 -2.82 56.17 -5.65
C LEU A 867 -3.09 54.92 -4.78
N PRO A 868 -2.36 53.81 -5.02
CA PRO A 868 -2.47 52.64 -4.16
C PRO A 868 -2.13 52.94 -2.70
N PRO A 869 -2.59 52.15 -1.71
CA PRO A 869 -2.24 52.36 -0.31
C PRO A 869 -0.72 52.43 -0.07
N GLN A 870 -0.30 53.34 0.82
CA GLN A 870 1.12 53.59 1.08
C GLN A 870 1.88 52.35 1.58
N SER A 871 1.19 51.44 2.30
CA SER A 871 1.74 50.15 2.74
C SER A 871 2.21 49.28 1.58
N ASP A 872 1.45 49.27 0.49
CA ASP A 872 1.66 48.40 -0.66
C ASP A 872 2.75 48.98 -1.56
N MET A 873 2.76 50.31 -1.71
CA MET A 873 3.80 51.04 -2.44
C MET A 873 5.20 50.91 -1.81
N HIS A 874 5.30 50.81 -0.47
CA HIS A 874 6.59 50.63 0.19
C HIS A 874 7.31 49.34 -0.27
N HIS A 875 6.57 48.27 -0.57
CA HIS A 875 7.17 47.04 -1.10
C HIS A 875 7.42 47.15 -2.60
N ALA A 876 6.46 47.68 -3.36
CA ALA A 876 6.55 47.80 -4.82
C ALA A 876 7.70 48.73 -5.27
N LEU A 877 7.83 49.93 -4.69
CA LEU A 877 8.81 50.95 -5.10
C LEU A 877 10.26 50.49 -4.91
N ARG A 878 10.53 49.65 -3.90
CA ARG A 878 11.87 49.07 -3.70
C ARG A 878 12.32 48.18 -4.86
N GLN A 879 11.37 47.73 -5.67
CA GLN A 879 11.61 46.86 -6.82
C GLN A 879 11.56 47.63 -8.16
N SER A 880 11.43 48.96 -8.14
CA SER A 880 11.34 49.76 -9.36
C SER A 880 12.62 49.72 -10.19
N ARG A 881 12.43 49.64 -11.51
CA ARG A 881 13.45 49.61 -12.55
C ARG A 881 13.42 50.85 -13.43
N GLN A 882 12.23 51.39 -13.71
CA GLN A 882 12.07 52.64 -14.45
C GLN A 882 12.74 53.77 -13.68
N PHE A 883 12.53 53.86 -12.37
CA PHE A 883 13.34 54.69 -11.48
C PHE A 883 14.05 53.76 -10.51
N LYS A 884 15.32 53.47 -10.78
CA LYS A 884 16.04 52.44 -10.02
C LYS A 884 16.18 52.87 -8.57
N PHE A 885 15.59 52.12 -7.65
CA PHE A 885 15.58 52.45 -6.23
C PHE A 885 17.00 52.51 -5.64
N VAL A 886 17.27 53.57 -4.86
CA VAL A 886 18.56 53.80 -4.19
C VAL A 886 18.42 53.64 -2.67
N ALA A 887 17.47 54.35 -2.06
CA ALA A 887 17.28 54.34 -0.61
C ALA A 887 15.89 54.83 -0.20
N ALA A 888 15.35 54.26 0.87
CA ALA A 888 14.10 54.69 1.50
C ALA A 888 14.41 55.54 2.73
N ASN A 889 13.59 56.56 3.01
CA ASN A 889 13.73 57.44 4.17
C ASN A 889 15.14 58.05 4.33
N LYS A 890 15.82 58.34 3.21
CA LYS A 890 17.13 59.01 3.22
C LYS A 890 16.92 60.50 3.51
N THR A 891 17.69 61.06 4.45
CA THR A 891 17.67 62.51 4.67
C THR A 891 18.33 63.19 3.46
N VAL A 892 17.59 64.07 2.77
CA VAL A 892 18.04 64.84 1.62
C VAL A 892 17.87 66.33 1.93
N ALA A 893 18.89 67.13 1.60
CA ALA A 893 18.78 68.59 1.67
C ALA A 893 17.91 69.07 0.49
N SER A 894 16.64 69.33 0.76
CA SER A 894 15.62 69.65 -0.23
C SER A 894 15.97 70.90 -1.02
N GLN A 895 15.98 70.80 -2.35
CA GLN A 895 16.09 71.98 -3.21
C GLN A 895 14.81 72.84 -3.25
N ILE A 896 13.67 72.24 -2.92
CA ILE A 896 12.35 72.91 -2.95
C ILE A 896 12.14 73.75 -1.69
N THR A 897 12.45 73.18 -0.52
CA THR A 897 12.14 73.78 0.79
C THR A 897 13.35 74.36 1.50
N GLY A 898 14.57 74.11 1.00
CA GLY A 898 15.83 74.54 1.61
C GLY A 898 16.17 73.84 2.94
N ARG A 899 15.35 72.88 3.40
CA ARG A 899 15.50 72.15 4.67
C ARG A 899 15.79 70.66 4.44
N SER A 900 16.27 69.97 5.48
CA SER A 900 16.45 68.51 5.43
C SER A 900 15.09 67.80 5.52
N ILE A 901 14.79 66.93 4.57
CA ILE A 901 13.55 66.14 4.50
C ILE A 901 13.88 64.66 4.28
N ARG A 902 13.01 63.75 4.75
CA ARG A 902 13.16 62.30 4.53
C ARG A 902 12.51 61.92 3.21
N CYS A 903 13.31 61.48 2.25
CA CYS A 903 12.85 61.12 0.92
C CYS A 903 13.09 59.64 0.61
N TRP A 904 12.29 59.14 -0.32
CA TRP A 904 12.60 57.97 -1.13
C TRP A 904 13.40 58.44 -2.35
N VAL A 905 14.55 57.79 -2.59
CA VAL A 905 15.51 58.22 -3.60
C VAL A 905 15.66 57.15 -4.66
N PHE A 906 15.62 57.59 -5.93
CA PHE A 906 15.72 56.75 -7.12
C PHE A 906 16.72 57.34 -8.11
N GLU A 907 17.35 56.51 -8.92
CA GLU A 907 18.15 56.89 -10.09
C GLU A 907 17.22 57.10 -11.28
N ILE A 908 17.36 58.25 -11.96
CA ILE A 908 16.63 58.57 -13.18
C ILE A 908 17.36 57.92 -14.37
N PRO A 909 16.67 57.23 -15.30
CA PRO A 909 17.28 56.69 -16.50
C PRO A 909 17.94 57.78 -17.33
N LYS A 910 19.08 57.48 -17.96
CA LYS A 910 19.81 58.43 -18.83
C LYS A 910 18.98 58.98 -20.01
N ASN A 911 17.83 58.36 -20.30
CA ASN A 911 16.95 58.66 -21.42
C ASN A 911 15.72 59.51 -21.00
N LEU A 912 15.55 59.77 -19.70
CA LEU A 912 14.47 60.57 -19.12
C LEU A 912 15.10 61.74 -18.36
N SER A 913 14.74 62.97 -18.70
CA SER A 913 15.09 64.14 -17.88
C SER A 913 13.88 64.59 -17.08
N PHE A 914 13.91 64.40 -15.75
CA PHE A 914 13.01 65.09 -14.82
C PHE A 914 13.59 66.48 -14.56
N THR A 915 13.33 67.43 -15.45
CA THR A 915 13.68 68.85 -15.29
C THR A 915 12.46 69.74 -15.34
#